data_AF-A0A3R6KIZ7-F1
#
_entry.id   AF-A0A3R6KIZ7-F1
#
_cell.length_a   1.000
_cell.length_b   1.000
_cell.length_c   1.000
_cell.angle_alpha   90.00
_cell.angle_beta   90.00
_cell.angle_gamma   90.00
#
_symmetry.space_group_name_H-M   'P 1'
#
loop_
_entity.id
_entity.type
_entity.pdbx_description
1 polymer ?
#
loop_
_entity_poly.entity_id
_entity_poly.type
_entity_poly.pdbx_seq_one_letter_code
_entity_poly.pdbx_strand_id
1 'polypeptide(L)'
;MGMINAVAIIGFLIMLAMYFPISGYLRNRMAVVEQSGAAVRARNNQKRKNVARSKGSRNQTQVNLDNPQDRMIGLTVFVAVMVVAFLLRVIIGGVYHGHEQDMSCFIAWADMVYNDGFHKFYTTMTEGYPPGYIYILYVIGWLRHIFSIPWNSAMSDILTKMPNILTDLGMGYLIYKVASEKFRETGAALLSAVYLFCPAIILDSVVWGQTDSIYVVFLAWMFYLIAKKKLIPSYFLFALAILLKPQAMMFAPVLLYGIIDHVFLEDFNWKKFGINLGMGLVAILCMVIAVLPYGLQKVISLYTNTVGSFEYASVNAYNFWTLVGKNWISQGDRGFGLSYQTWGTIFILLIVIATAFVNFRCKKTEAKYTYIGGMLIIGIFMFSVRMHERYMYPAMAFMLLAYVMKPRRDVFILYCLSAMHFFYNVAHVLFKYDAANYDWHSPILFAISLLGMVVFAFMVYTTIRHYTRFETEQEEKQIISRETTVKKVSAEEKNKSVIRPSSKLVKMTKQDYIAMGIITLIYAVIAFVHLGSLKAPETEYSVVTQGAVVADMGQDVSLGKMAEYLGYQNNPKYLVDYSSDGTNWNTLYGADNPWDAGSVFCWNYTDLNVTARYVRISPAADTTNDSIMELVFTDTEGNVVTPVNAGDYSTLFDEQDLYAARATNLNGTYFDEIYHGRTAYEMIHKLYCYENTHPPLGKELIALGVLIFGMCPFGWRFMGTLFGVLMVPIIYNFSKKFFKETWISIVTTILFTFDFMHFVQTRISTIDVYVTLFIMLSYFFMYCYTRLSFFDTKLSKTLIPLGLCGFAMGLSWASKWTGIYSAIGLAIIFFAQMIQRFREYIYATKNPNGKTGEISHQFIIKNFHKKLIVTLLSCCIFFIVVPAVIYVLSYIPFNDGTDRTLIQKVIEAQKTMFNYHSTLNATHPYGSKWYQWPIMYRPIWYYSGVVSDTVREGISAFGNPLVWWAGIPAFVYMLYLVFAKKDRKAAFLSVGYLSQYAPWFKVTRVVFIYHYFPSVPFVTVMVGYSMYRLVKKYPKAKKYAYIYAALAVGLFAMFYPVLSGTPTTVHYVKTYLKWFESWVLLQTW
;
A
#
# COMPACT_ATOMS: atom_id res chain seq x y z
N MET A 1 6.67 -7.30 -3.13
CA MET A 1 6.11 -7.16 -1.76
C MET A 1 5.09 -6.02 -1.57
N GLY A 2 5.16 -4.89 -2.30
CA GLY A 2 4.12 -3.84 -2.22
C GLY A 2 2.73 -4.29 -2.69
N MET A 3 2.67 -4.96 -3.85
CA MET A 3 1.46 -5.61 -4.34
C MET A 3 0.97 -6.70 -3.38
N ILE A 4 1.88 -7.53 -2.85
CA ILE A 4 1.61 -8.57 -1.83
C ILE A 4 1.01 -7.98 -0.55
N ASN A 5 1.55 -6.87 -0.02
CA ASN A 5 1.01 -6.18 1.16
C ASN A 5 -0.35 -5.52 0.88
N ALA A 6 -0.54 -4.91 -0.28
CA ALA A 6 -1.83 -4.34 -0.67
C ALA A 6 -2.90 -5.43 -0.85
N VAL A 7 -2.56 -6.52 -1.54
CA VAL A 7 -3.42 -7.70 -1.71
C VAL A 7 -3.76 -8.34 -0.37
N ALA A 8 -2.79 -8.47 0.54
CA ALA A 8 -3.06 -8.96 1.89
C ALA A 8 -3.94 -8.02 2.71
N ILE A 9 -3.60 -6.74 2.83
CA ILE A 9 -4.38 -5.80 3.65
C ILE A 9 -5.80 -5.69 3.10
N ILE A 10 -5.95 -5.50 1.79
CA ILE A 10 -7.27 -5.44 1.14
C ILE A 10 -7.98 -6.78 1.30
N GLY A 11 -7.30 -7.90 1.07
CA GLY A 11 -7.84 -9.25 1.23
C GLY A 11 -8.36 -9.51 2.64
N PHE A 12 -7.56 -9.23 3.68
CA PHE A 12 -7.94 -9.41 5.09
C PHE A 12 -9.02 -8.42 5.52
N LEU A 13 -9.01 -7.18 5.04
CA LEU A 13 -10.10 -6.22 5.29
C LEU A 13 -11.41 -6.67 4.64
N ILE A 14 -11.35 -7.22 3.42
CA ILE A 14 -12.51 -7.83 2.75
C ILE A 14 -12.99 -9.04 3.55
N MET A 15 -12.11 -9.96 3.95
CA MET A 15 -12.46 -11.12 4.77
C MET A 15 -13.15 -10.70 6.08
N LEU A 16 -12.57 -9.75 6.81
CA LEU A 16 -13.17 -9.19 8.03
C LEU A 16 -14.53 -8.52 7.75
N ALA A 17 -14.66 -7.80 6.64
CA ALA A 17 -15.92 -7.17 6.23
C ALA A 17 -16.97 -8.19 5.80
N MET A 18 -16.58 -9.37 5.31
CA MET A 18 -17.46 -10.46 4.90
C MET A 18 -18.18 -11.13 6.08
N TYR A 19 -17.71 -10.95 7.32
CA TYR A 19 -18.40 -11.47 8.51
C TYR A 19 -19.89 -11.07 8.54
N PHE A 20 -20.19 -9.78 8.38
CA PHE A 20 -21.56 -9.28 8.46
C PHE A 20 -22.49 -9.84 7.38
N PRO A 21 -22.15 -9.83 6.07
CA PRO A 21 -22.98 -10.45 5.05
C PRO A 21 -23.10 -11.97 5.24
N ILE A 22 -22.00 -12.69 5.54
CA ILE A 22 -22.04 -14.15 5.77
C ILE A 22 -22.95 -14.51 6.94
N SER A 23 -22.84 -13.79 8.06
CA SER A 23 -23.68 -14.01 9.24
C SER A 23 -25.19 -13.81 8.95
N GLY A 24 -25.53 -13.08 7.89
CA GLY A 24 -26.90 -12.90 7.43
C GLY A 24 -27.53 -14.15 6.79
N TYR A 25 -26.72 -15.16 6.46
CA TYR A 25 -27.15 -16.41 5.81
C TYR A 25 -27.37 -17.57 6.80
N LEU A 26 -27.27 -17.37 8.12
CA LEU A 26 -27.55 -18.42 9.11
C LEU A 26 -29.02 -18.93 9.04
N ARG A 27 -29.22 -20.26 9.01
CA ARG A 27 -30.53 -20.90 8.74
C ARG A 27 -31.62 -20.59 9.78
N ASN A 28 -31.25 -20.30 11.03
CA ASN A 28 -32.17 -20.10 12.17
C ASN A 28 -32.32 -18.64 12.63
N ARG A 29 -32.31 -17.66 11.71
CA ARG A 29 -32.79 -16.32 12.07
C ARG A 29 -34.26 -16.43 12.47
N MET A 30 -34.62 -16.08 13.71
CA MET A 30 -35.99 -15.70 14.02
C MET A 30 -36.34 -14.55 13.08
N ALA A 31 -37.09 -14.87 12.02
CA ALA A 31 -37.86 -13.88 11.32
C ALA A 31 -38.91 -13.40 12.32
N VAL A 32 -38.57 -12.43 13.18
CA VAL A 32 -39.57 -11.49 13.68
C VAL A 32 -39.91 -10.61 12.48
N VAL A 33 -40.62 -11.19 11.53
CA VAL A 33 -41.57 -10.45 10.73
C VAL A 33 -42.69 -10.19 11.71
N GLU A 34 -42.64 -9.05 12.40
CA GLU A 34 -43.91 -8.42 12.79
C GLU A 34 -44.67 -8.30 11.48
N GLN A 35 -45.68 -9.17 11.33
CA GLN A 35 -46.71 -8.98 10.33
C GLN A 35 -47.11 -7.51 10.44
N SER A 36 -46.93 -6.82 9.32
CA SER A 36 -47.56 -5.55 8.99
C SER A 36 -48.77 -5.29 9.89
N GLY A 37 -48.66 -4.26 10.73
CA GLY A 37 -49.80 -3.62 11.35
C GLY A 37 -50.73 -3.10 10.26
N ALA A 38 -51.63 -3.97 9.82
CA ALA A 38 -52.72 -3.70 8.91
C ALA A 38 -53.95 -4.49 9.40
N ALA A 39 -54.28 -4.35 10.69
CA ALA A 39 -55.57 -4.78 11.23
C ALA A 39 -55.86 -4.20 12.61
N VAL A 40 -55.72 -2.88 12.83
CA VAL A 40 -56.53 -2.16 13.85
C VAL A 40 -56.70 -0.69 13.41
N ARG A 41 -57.69 -0.43 12.55
CA ARG A 41 -58.54 0.75 12.72
C ARG A 41 -59.89 0.21 13.19
N ALA A 42 -60.07 0.19 14.50
CA ALA A 42 -61.39 0.12 15.08
C ALA A 42 -62.17 1.37 14.67
N ARG A 43 -63.23 1.16 13.87
CA ARG A 43 -64.51 1.89 13.92
C ARG A 43 -65.42 1.32 12.83
N ASN A 44 -66.15 0.26 13.17
CA ASN A 44 -67.60 0.39 13.29
C ASN A 44 -68.24 -0.92 13.76
N ASN A 45 -69.19 -0.70 14.68
CA ASN A 45 -70.12 -1.62 15.32
C ASN A 45 -70.64 -2.78 14.45
N GLN A 46 -70.89 -3.90 15.14
CA GLN A 46 -72.21 -4.52 15.39
C GLN A 46 -72.28 -6.02 15.09
N LYS A 47 -72.79 -6.76 16.10
CA LYS A 47 -73.37 -8.13 16.09
C LYS A 47 -72.36 -9.28 15.93
N ARG A 48 -72.49 -10.43 16.60
CA ARG A 48 -73.19 -10.96 17.79
C ARG A 48 -72.71 -12.41 17.85
N LYS A 49 -72.45 -12.94 19.06
CA LYS A 49 -72.57 -14.34 19.51
C LYS A 49 -72.11 -15.48 18.56
N ASN A 50 -71.16 -16.31 19.01
CA ASN A 50 -71.49 -17.66 19.48
C ASN A 50 -70.31 -18.41 20.12
N VAL A 51 -70.71 -19.36 20.96
CA VAL A 51 -70.00 -20.20 21.93
C VAL A 51 -69.37 -21.43 21.26
N ALA A 52 -68.39 -22.01 21.97
CA ALA A 52 -67.93 -23.41 22.00
C ALA A 52 -66.69 -23.84 21.19
N ARG A 53 -65.72 -24.35 21.99
CA ARG A 53 -64.84 -25.51 21.79
C ARG A 53 -64.12 -25.67 20.44
N SER A 54 -62.81 -25.50 20.46
CA SER A 54 -61.89 -26.53 19.94
C SER A 54 -60.54 -26.50 20.64
N LYS A 55 -60.10 -27.68 21.11
CA LYS A 55 -58.68 -28.00 21.28
C LYS A 55 -58.03 -27.88 19.90
N GLY A 56 -56.97 -27.09 19.76
CA GLY A 56 -56.29 -26.91 18.48
C GLY A 56 -54.87 -26.36 18.69
N SER A 57 -53.94 -26.99 17.99
CA SER A 57 -52.48 -26.87 18.03
C SER A 57 -51.87 -25.49 18.36
N ARG A 58 -50.84 -25.51 19.21
CA ARG A 58 -49.74 -24.54 19.11
C ARG A 58 -49.10 -24.69 17.73
N ASN A 59 -49.54 -23.89 16.76
CA ASN A 59 -48.82 -23.69 15.52
C ASN A 59 -47.50 -22.96 15.84
N GLN A 60 -46.47 -23.74 16.16
CA GLN A 60 -45.11 -23.35 15.78
C GLN A 60 -45.10 -23.33 14.27
N THR A 61 -45.07 -22.13 13.68
CA THR A 61 -44.83 -21.95 12.25
C THR A 61 -43.42 -22.48 11.96
N GLN A 62 -43.33 -23.76 11.62
CA GLN A 62 -42.18 -24.35 10.95
C GLN A 62 -42.07 -23.61 9.62
N VAL A 63 -41.20 -22.60 9.55
CA VAL A 63 -40.88 -21.94 8.29
C VAL A 63 -40.27 -23.00 7.40
N ASN A 64 -40.93 -23.27 6.27
CA ASN A 64 -40.48 -24.23 5.27
C ASN A 64 -39.06 -23.82 4.79
N LEU A 65 -38.08 -24.68 5.05
CA LEU A 65 -36.63 -24.39 5.06
C LEU A 65 -35.94 -24.62 3.71
N ASP A 66 -36.67 -25.04 2.67
CA ASP A 66 -36.14 -25.22 1.33
C ASP A 66 -36.59 -24.06 0.44
N ASN A 67 -35.76 -23.02 0.30
CA ASN A 67 -35.88 -22.09 -0.81
C ASN A 67 -35.12 -22.67 -2.01
N PRO A 68 -35.78 -23.25 -3.02
CA PRO A 68 -35.11 -23.90 -4.14
C PRO A 68 -34.22 -22.91 -4.91
N GLN A 69 -34.57 -21.61 -4.90
CA GLN A 69 -33.78 -20.56 -5.52
C GLN A 69 -32.47 -20.30 -4.79
N ASP A 70 -32.44 -20.27 -3.45
CA ASP A 70 -31.18 -20.09 -2.70
C ASP A 70 -30.26 -21.30 -2.88
N ARG A 71 -30.84 -22.51 -2.93
CA ARG A 71 -30.07 -23.73 -3.19
C ARG A 71 -29.42 -23.72 -4.57
N MET A 72 -30.19 -23.37 -5.60
CA MET A 72 -29.68 -23.26 -6.96
C MET A 72 -28.61 -22.16 -7.06
N ILE A 73 -28.89 -20.95 -6.57
CA ILE A 73 -27.94 -19.82 -6.60
C ILE A 73 -26.67 -20.16 -5.83
N GLY A 74 -26.80 -20.68 -4.61
CA GLY A 74 -25.68 -21.04 -3.75
C GLY A 74 -24.79 -22.11 -4.37
N LEU A 75 -25.38 -23.15 -4.98
CA LEU A 75 -24.63 -24.17 -5.70
C LEU A 75 -23.94 -23.59 -6.94
N THR A 76 -24.61 -22.74 -7.73
CA THR A 76 -23.99 -22.06 -8.87
C THR A 76 -22.81 -21.19 -8.44
N VAL A 77 -22.96 -20.42 -7.34
CA VAL A 77 -21.88 -19.60 -6.78
C VAL A 77 -20.74 -20.49 -6.29
N PHE A 78 -21.02 -21.61 -5.63
CA PHE A 78 -19.99 -22.55 -5.16
C PHE A 78 -19.21 -23.13 -6.35
N VAL A 79 -19.88 -23.60 -7.40
CA VAL A 79 -19.22 -24.13 -8.60
C VAL A 79 -18.37 -23.05 -9.27
N ALA A 80 -18.89 -21.82 -9.41
CA ALA A 80 -18.13 -20.71 -9.95
C ALA A 80 -16.88 -20.39 -9.11
N VAL A 81 -17.01 -20.39 -7.78
CA VAL A 81 -15.90 -20.23 -6.84
C VAL A 81 -14.84 -21.30 -7.04
N MET A 82 -15.23 -22.57 -7.16
CA MET A 82 -14.31 -23.68 -7.37
C MET A 82 -13.55 -23.57 -8.70
N VAL A 83 -14.25 -23.25 -9.79
CA VAL A 83 -13.64 -23.08 -11.12
C VAL A 83 -12.69 -21.90 -11.14
N VAL A 84 -13.11 -20.74 -10.62
CA VAL A 84 -12.26 -19.54 -10.57
C VAL A 84 -11.04 -19.78 -9.67
N ALA A 85 -11.22 -20.45 -8.52
CA ALA A 85 -10.11 -20.78 -7.62
C ALA A 85 -9.10 -21.75 -8.27
N PHE A 86 -9.57 -22.73 -9.04
CA PHE A 86 -8.72 -23.64 -9.80
C PHE A 86 -7.92 -22.89 -10.87
N LEU A 87 -8.60 -22.15 -11.75
CA LEU A 87 -7.97 -21.40 -12.84
C LEU A 87 -6.95 -20.39 -12.30
N LEU A 88 -7.32 -19.65 -11.25
CA LEU A 88 -6.41 -18.69 -10.62
C LEU A 88 -5.14 -19.37 -10.11
N ARG A 89 -5.27 -20.53 -9.45
CA ARG A 89 -4.12 -21.29 -8.94
C ARG A 89 -3.25 -21.87 -10.04
N VAL A 90 -3.84 -22.38 -11.12
CA VAL A 90 -3.07 -22.86 -12.29
C VAL A 90 -2.29 -21.72 -12.94
N ILE A 91 -2.93 -20.56 -13.14
CA ILE A 91 -2.27 -19.36 -13.70
C ILE A 91 -1.12 -18.92 -12.79
N ILE A 92 -1.35 -18.77 -11.48
CA ILE A 92 -0.31 -18.37 -10.53
C ILE A 92 0.82 -19.41 -10.49
N GLY A 93 0.49 -20.69 -10.51
CA GLY A 93 1.46 -21.80 -10.51
C GLY A 93 2.37 -21.82 -11.72
N GLY A 94 1.90 -21.33 -12.88
CA GLY A 94 2.72 -21.17 -14.08
C GLY A 94 3.53 -19.87 -14.14
N VAL A 95 3.13 -18.84 -13.37
CA VAL A 95 3.82 -17.54 -13.32
C VAL A 95 4.95 -17.55 -12.28
N TYR A 96 4.76 -18.26 -11.16
CA TYR A 96 5.74 -18.33 -10.08
C TYR A 96 6.33 -19.73 -10.01
N HIS A 97 7.66 -19.83 -10.14
CA HIS A 97 8.38 -21.10 -9.95
C HIS A 97 8.16 -21.66 -8.54
N GLY A 98 8.37 -20.85 -7.51
CA GLY A 98 8.20 -21.24 -6.10
C GLY A 98 9.44 -20.93 -5.28
N HIS A 99 9.52 -21.49 -4.08
CA HIS A 99 10.77 -21.50 -3.32
C HIS A 99 11.76 -22.45 -3.99
N GLU A 100 12.89 -21.89 -4.43
CA GLU A 100 13.84 -22.56 -5.34
C GLU A 100 14.31 -23.93 -4.82
N GLN A 101 14.69 -24.02 -3.55
CA GLN A 101 15.16 -25.26 -2.95
C GLN A 101 14.06 -26.33 -2.88
N ASP A 102 12.89 -25.98 -2.34
CA ASP A 102 11.77 -26.91 -2.16
C ASP A 102 11.28 -27.44 -3.51
N MET A 103 11.06 -26.54 -4.49
CA MET A 103 10.59 -26.93 -5.82
C MET A 103 11.61 -27.80 -6.55
N SER A 104 12.89 -27.42 -6.53
CA SER A 104 13.95 -28.23 -7.14
C SER A 104 14.03 -29.62 -6.49
N CYS A 105 13.90 -29.71 -5.17
CA CYS A 105 13.84 -30.99 -4.47
C CYS A 105 12.63 -31.82 -4.87
N PHE A 106 11.42 -31.26 -4.92
CA PHE A 106 10.22 -32.02 -5.28
C PHE A 106 10.27 -32.57 -6.71
N ILE A 107 10.74 -31.75 -7.64
CA ILE A 107 10.90 -32.16 -9.05
C ILE A 107 12.01 -33.24 -9.14
N ALA A 108 13.08 -33.13 -8.35
CA ALA A 108 14.21 -34.09 -8.32
C ALA A 108 13.74 -35.43 -7.83
N TRP A 109 13.06 -35.41 -6.69
CA TRP A 109 12.57 -36.59 -6.03
C TRP A 109 11.51 -37.31 -6.87
N ALA A 110 10.69 -36.57 -7.62
CA ALA A 110 9.75 -37.14 -8.58
C ALA A 110 10.47 -37.94 -9.69
N ASP A 111 11.54 -37.39 -10.26
CA ASP A 111 12.33 -38.09 -11.29
C ASP A 111 13.14 -39.25 -10.70
N MET A 112 13.74 -39.08 -9.52
CA MET A 112 14.50 -40.12 -8.83
C MET A 112 13.62 -41.33 -8.52
N VAL A 113 12.46 -41.13 -7.87
CA VAL A 113 11.59 -42.27 -7.53
C VAL A 113 11.02 -42.95 -8.76
N TYR A 114 10.76 -42.20 -9.83
CA TYR A 114 10.27 -42.77 -11.08
C TYR A 114 11.32 -43.63 -11.79
N ASN A 115 12.56 -43.13 -11.91
CA ASN A 115 13.62 -43.82 -12.64
C ASN A 115 14.30 -44.94 -11.83
N ASP A 116 14.53 -44.73 -10.53
CA ASP A 116 15.31 -45.65 -9.70
C ASP A 116 14.45 -46.62 -8.87
N GLY A 117 13.15 -46.35 -8.78
CA GLY A 117 12.18 -47.11 -7.99
C GLY A 117 12.24 -46.83 -6.48
N PHE A 118 11.19 -47.26 -5.77
CA PHE A 118 10.97 -46.93 -4.35
C PHE A 118 12.10 -47.40 -3.41
N HIS A 119 12.67 -48.58 -3.62
CA HIS A 119 13.66 -49.18 -2.72
C HIS A 119 14.99 -48.39 -2.64
N LYS A 120 15.36 -47.68 -3.71
CA LYS A 120 16.60 -46.88 -3.80
C LYS A 120 16.42 -45.44 -3.33
N PHE A 121 15.19 -44.98 -3.11
CA PHE A 121 14.94 -43.56 -2.83
C PHE A 121 15.66 -43.07 -1.55
N TYR A 122 15.46 -43.76 -0.42
CA TYR A 122 16.11 -43.41 0.86
C TYR A 122 17.50 -44.02 1.06
N THR A 123 18.09 -44.67 0.04
CA THR A 123 19.53 -44.97 0.09
C THR A 123 20.36 -43.77 -0.31
N THR A 124 19.81 -42.93 -1.20
CA THR A 124 20.48 -41.74 -1.72
C THR A 124 20.10 -40.49 -0.92
N MET A 125 18.88 -40.44 -0.37
CA MET A 125 18.39 -39.34 0.45
C MET A 125 18.31 -39.74 1.93
N THR A 126 19.05 -39.02 2.78
CA THR A 126 19.12 -39.28 4.24
C THR A 126 18.22 -38.36 5.07
N GLU A 127 17.68 -37.28 4.48
CA GLU A 127 16.78 -36.31 5.11
C GLU A 127 15.67 -35.95 4.12
N GLY A 128 14.39 -35.92 4.52
CA GLY A 128 13.30 -35.64 3.58
C GLY A 128 11.87 -35.96 4.04
N TYR A 129 10.95 -35.95 3.06
CA TYR A 129 9.52 -36.23 3.26
C TYR A 129 9.24 -37.73 3.46
N PRO A 130 8.13 -38.11 4.12
CA PRO A 130 7.81 -39.52 4.33
C PRO A 130 7.21 -40.21 3.10
N PRO A 131 7.16 -41.56 3.09
CA PRO A 131 6.77 -42.37 1.93
C PRO A 131 5.45 -42.00 1.26
N GLY A 132 4.44 -41.53 2.01
CA GLY A 132 3.14 -41.15 1.47
C GLY A 132 3.23 -40.03 0.44
N TYR A 133 4.07 -39.02 0.70
CA TYR A 133 4.26 -37.94 -0.26
C TYR A 133 5.10 -38.39 -1.47
N ILE A 134 6.04 -39.32 -1.27
CA ILE A 134 6.86 -39.86 -2.36
C ILE A 134 6.02 -40.65 -3.38
N TYR A 135 4.95 -41.31 -2.95
CA TYR A 135 3.98 -41.91 -3.88
C TYR A 135 3.27 -40.87 -4.75
N ILE A 136 2.98 -39.68 -4.21
CA ILE A 136 2.42 -38.57 -5.00
C ILE A 136 3.46 -38.11 -6.03
N LEU A 137 4.71 -37.93 -5.61
CA LEU A 137 5.80 -37.53 -6.50
C LEU A 137 6.09 -38.57 -7.59
N TYR A 138 5.91 -39.86 -7.32
CA TYR A 138 6.03 -40.90 -8.35
C TYR A 138 5.01 -40.69 -9.48
N VAL A 139 3.76 -40.35 -9.15
CA VAL A 139 2.75 -40.02 -10.16
C VAL A 139 3.13 -38.77 -10.95
N ILE A 140 3.72 -37.77 -10.29
CA ILE A 140 4.23 -36.55 -10.95
C ILE A 140 5.37 -36.89 -11.91
N GLY A 141 6.36 -37.69 -11.48
CA GLY A 141 7.46 -38.16 -12.33
C GLY A 141 6.95 -38.95 -13.54
N TRP A 142 6.03 -39.89 -13.30
CA TRP A 142 5.39 -40.66 -14.37
C TRP A 142 4.68 -39.78 -15.40
N LEU A 143 3.89 -38.79 -14.96
CA LEU A 143 3.24 -37.84 -15.87
C LEU A 143 4.25 -36.99 -16.64
N ARG A 144 5.32 -36.52 -15.99
CA ARG A 144 6.38 -35.74 -16.66
C ARG A 144 7.08 -36.55 -17.75
N HIS A 145 7.38 -37.82 -17.47
CA HIS A 145 8.03 -38.71 -18.43
C HIS A 145 7.10 -39.11 -19.60
N ILE A 146 5.80 -39.34 -19.34
CA ILE A 146 4.83 -39.64 -20.42
C ILE A 146 4.65 -38.46 -21.38
N PHE A 147 4.56 -37.24 -20.84
CA PHE A 147 4.31 -36.04 -21.64
C PHE A 147 5.60 -35.32 -22.07
N SER A 148 6.77 -35.92 -21.82
CA SER A 148 8.09 -35.33 -22.12
C SER A 148 8.24 -33.89 -21.60
N ILE A 149 7.74 -33.62 -20.38
CA ILE A 149 7.72 -32.29 -19.78
C ILE A 149 9.13 -31.93 -19.27
N PRO A 150 9.77 -30.86 -19.78
CA PRO A 150 11.10 -30.46 -19.34
C PRO A 150 11.13 -30.07 -17.86
N TRP A 151 12.24 -30.36 -17.20
CA TRP A 151 12.49 -30.01 -15.80
C TRP A 151 12.22 -28.53 -15.48
N ASN A 152 12.88 -27.63 -16.21
CA ASN A 152 12.79 -26.18 -16.02
C ASN A 152 11.69 -25.61 -16.92
N SER A 153 10.44 -26.02 -16.68
CA SER A 153 9.29 -25.51 -17.45
C SER A 153 8.13 -25.14 -16.53
N ALA A 154 7.35 -24.13 -16.92
CA ALA A 154 6.14 -23.73 -16.21
C ALA A 154 5.14 -24.90 -16.07
N MET A 155 5.12 -25.83 -17.03
CA MET A 155 4.28 -27.02 -16.95
C MET A 155 4.75 -27.99 -15.86
N SER A 156 6.07 -28.14 -15.67
CA SER A 156 6.65 -28.92 -14.57
C SER A 156 6.26 -28.34 -13.21
N ASP A 157 6.32 -27.01 -13.09
CA ASP A 157 5.93 -26.30 -11.86
C ASP A 157 4.44 -26.47 -11.54
N ILE A 158 3.58 -26.26 -12.55
CA ILE A 158 2.12 -26.46 -12.42
C ILE A 158 1.82 -27.91 -12.00
N LEU A 159 2.45 -28.88 -12.65
CA LEU A 159 2.22 -30.30 -12.39
C LEU A 159 2.65 -30.68 -10.97
N THR A 160 3.82 -30.21 -10.53
CA THR A 160 4.34 -30.45 -9.18
C THR A 160 3.46 -29.81 -8.10
N LYS A 161 2.84 -28.65 -8.38
CA LYS A 161 1.91 -27.95 -7.48
C LYS A 161 0.48 -28.49 -7.53
N MET A 162 0.15 -29.32 -8.52
CA MET A 162 -1.21 -29.81 -8.73
C MET A 162 -1.82 -30.54 -7.51
N PRO A 163 -1.08 -31.40 -6.77
CA PRO A 163 -1.60 -32.01 -5.55
C PRO A 163 -2.05 -30.97 -4.51
N ASN A 164 -1.32 -29.86 -4.39
CA ASN A 164 -1.67 -28.77 -3.46
C ASN A 164 -2.95 -28.06 -3.91
N ILE A 165 -3.05 -27.77 -5.22
CA ILE A 165 -4.23 -27.14 -5.82
C ILE A 165 -5.48 -27.98 -5.60
N LEU A 166 -5.39 -29.30 -5.83
CA LEU A 166 -6.52 -30.21 -5.66
C LEU A 166 -6.93 -30.36 -4.20
N THR A 167 -5.97 -30.38 -3.27
CA THR A 167 -6.26 -30.51 -1.84
C THR A 167 -6.83 -29.22 -1.24
N ASP A 168 -6.43 -28.05 -1.74
CA ASP A 168 -7.07 -26.76 -1.45
C ASP A 168 -8.54 -26.74 -1.87
N LEU A 169 -8.83 -27.21 -3.08
CA LEU A 169 -10.20 -27.34 -3.57
C LEU A 169 -11.00 -28.36 -2.74
N GLY A 170 -10.37 -29.48 -2.35
CA GLY A 170 -10.94 -30.47 -1.44
C GLY A 170 -11.31 -29.87 -0.07
N MET A 171 -10.47 -28.99 0.48
CA MET A 171 -10.77 -28.24 1.70
C MET A 171 -11.91 -27.24 1.48
N GLY A 172 -11.92 -26.51 0.36
CA GLY A 172 -13.00 -25.61 -0.02
C GLY A 172 -14.36 -26.33 -0.11
N TYR A 173 -14.37 -27.56 -0.65
CA TYR A 173 -15.56 -28.42 -0.67
C TYR A 173 -15.97 -28.89 0.72
N LEU A 174 -15.03 -29.31 1.57
CA LEU A 174 -15.33 -29.69 2.95
C LEU A 174 -15.96 -28.52 3.72
N ILE A 175 -15.40 -27.32 3.61
CA ILE A 175 -15.95 -26.11 4.24
C ILE A 175 -17.36 -25.83 3.74
N TYR A 176 -17.60 -25.90 2.43
CA TYR A 176 -18.94 -25.75 1.85
C TYR A 176 -19.92 -26.77 2.44
N LYS A 177 -19.56 -28.06 2.41
CA LYS A 177 -20.38 -29.16 2.92
C LYS A 177 -20.76 -28.98 4.39
N VAL A 178 -19.79 -28.62 5.24
CA VAL A 178 -20.02 -28.39 6.67
C VAL A 178 -20.84 -27.11 6.88
N ALA A 179 -20.59 -26.07 6.09
CA ALA A 179 -21.32 -24.81 6.19
C ALA A 179 -22.78 -24.95 5.79
N SER A 180 -23.08 -25.80 4.81
CA SER A 180 -24.46 -26.12 4.42
C SER A 180 -25.26 -26.79 5.55
N GLU A 181 -24.68 -27.19 6.67
CA GLU A 181 -25.45 -27.66 7.83
C GLU A 181 -26.08 -26.49 8.63
N LYS A 182 -25.38 -25.35 8.77
CA LYS A 182 -25.79 -24.20 9.60
C LYS A 182 -26.13 -22.93 8.82
N PHE A 183 -25.65 -22.80 7.59
CA PHE A 183 -25.82 -21.65 6.71
C PHE A 183 -26.66 -22.02 5.47
N ARG A 184 -27.38 -21.04 4.93
CA ARG A 184 -27.97 -21.10 3.59
C ARG A 184 -26.89 -21.37 2.55
N GLU A 185 -27.26 -21.93 1.41
CA GLU A 185 -26.29 -22.41 0.41
C GLU A 185 -25.40 -21.27 -0.12
N THR A 186 -25.98 -20.08 -0.30
CA THR A 186 -25.20 -18.89 -0.67
C THR A 186 -24.15 -18.53 0.40
N GLY A 187 -24.50 -18.64 1.69
CA GLY A 187 -23.56 -18.39 2.79
C GLY A 187 -22.45 -19.43 2.88
N ALA A 188 -22.78 -20.70 2.64
CA ALA A 188 -21.82 -21.79 2.56
C ALA A 188 -20.82 -21.59 1.42
N ALA A 189 -21.31 -21.20 0.24
CA ALA A 189 -20.46 -20.90 -0.92
C ALA A 189 -19.50 -19.73 -0.64
N LEU A 190 -19.97 -18.68 0.03
CA LEU A 190 -19.13 -17.55 0.43
C LEU A 190 -18.05 -17.95 1.46
N LEU A 191 -18.36 -18.87 2.38
CA LEU A 191 -17.37 -19.39 3.34
C LEU A 191 -16.28 -20.24 2.68
N SER A 192 -16.66 -21.03 1.68
CA SER A 192 -15.71 -21.73 0.82
C SER A 192 -14.81 -20.73 0.07
N ALA A 193 -15.38 -19.66 -0.47
CA ALA A 193 -14.63 -18.59 -1.13
C ALA A 193 -13.65 -17.88 -0.18
N VAL A 194 -14.04 -17.64 1.08
CA VAL A 194 -13.15 -17.04 2.11
C VAL A 194 -11.88 -17.87 2.30
N TYR A 195 -11.97 -19.21 2.27
CA TYR A 195 -10.80 -20.08 2.34
C TYR A 195 -9.99 -20.06 1.02
N LEU A 196 -10.67 -20.32 -0.10
CA LEU A 196 -10.02 -20.52 -1.40
C LEU A 196 -9.32 -19.26 -1.92
N PHE A 197 -9.83 -18.08 -1.59
CA PHE A 197 -9.22 -16.80 -1.96
C PHE A 197 -8.43 -16.15 -0.82
N CYS A 198 -8.18 -16.87 0.28
CA CYS A 198 -7.33 -16.38 1.36
C CYS A 198 -5.90 -16.18 0.82
N PRO A 199 -5.32 -14.96 0.90
CA PRO A 199 -3.97 -14.71 0.41
C PRO A 199 -2.92 -15.61 1.03
N ALA A 200 -3.08 -15.98 2.30
CA ALA A 200 -2.16 -16.84 3.05
C ALA A 200 -2.12 -18.27 2.50
N ILE A 201 -3.28 -18.81 2.08
CA ILE A 201 -3.38 -20.14 1.50
C ILE A 201 -2.71 -20.16 0.12
N ILE A 202 -3.06 -19.20 -0.75
CA ILE A 202 -2.49 -19.11 -2.10
C ILE A 202 -0.97 -18.93 -2.05
N LEU A 203 -0.48 -18.14 -1.09
CA LEU A 203 0.93 -17.87 -0.92
C LEU A 203 1.72 -19.14 -0.61
N ASP A 204 1.26 -19.97 0.31
CA ASP A 204 1.96 -21.19 0.70
C ASP A 204 1.78 -22.32 -0.32
N SER A 205 0.53 -22.60 -0.73
CA SER A 205 0.24 -23.79 -1.54
C SER A 205 0.75 -23.68 -2.99
N VAL A 206 0.64 -22.49 -3.60
CA VAL A 206 0.92 -22.29 -5.04
C VAL A 206 2.08 -21.33 -5.29
N VAL A 207 2.14 -20.19 -4.59
CA VAL A 207 3.21 -19.22 -4.85
C VAL A 207 4.55 -19.72 -4.30
N TRP A 208 4.58 -20.33 -3.12
CA TRP A 208 5.75 -21.04 -2.59
C TRP A 208 5.87 -22.43 -3.22
N GLY A 209 4.74 -23.14 -3.37
CA GLY A 209 4.71 -24.53 -3.85
C GLY A 209 4.81 -25.55 -2.72
N GLN A 210 4.50 -25.15 -1.48
CA GLN A 210 4.62 -26.00 -0.31
C GLN A 210 3.44 -26.99 -0.17
N THR A 211 3.69 -28.13 0.44
CA THR A 211 2.78 -29.29 0.47
C THR A 211 1.88 -29.35 1.71
N ASP A 212 1.82 -28.28 2.50
CA ASP A 212 1.09 -28.27 3.76
C ASP A 212 -0.42 -28.49 3.58
N SER A 213 -1.00 -28.09 2.43
CA SER A 213 -2.40 -28.32 2.12
C SER A 213 -2.78 -29.81 2.06
N ILE A 214 -1.83 -30.68 1.69
CA ILE A 214 -2.10 -32.10 1.43
C ILE A 214 -2.45 -32.83 2.70
N TYR A 215 -1.62 -32.79 3.75
CA TYR A 215 -1.93 -33.51 4.99
C TYR A 215 -3.06 -32.83 5.79
N VAL A 216 -3.19 -31.51 5.67
CA VAL A 216 -4.20 -30.72 6.39
C VAL A 216 -5.62 -31.05 5.94
N VAL A 217 -5.84 -31.37 4.65
CA VAL A 217 -7.18 -31.77 4.20
C VAL A 217 -7.64 -33.08 4.84
N PHE A 218 -6.75 -34.06 4.99
CA PHE A 218 -7.05 -35.33 5.66
C PHE A 218 -7.31 -35.14 7.17
N LEU A 219 -6.53 -34.28 7.85
CA LEU A 219 -6.77 -33.93 9.24
C LEU A 219 -8.11 -33.22 9.45
N ALA A 220 -8.49 -32.31 8.56
CA ALA A 220 -9.78 -31.65 8.63
C ALA A 220 -10.95 -32.62 8.43
N TRP A 221 -10.83 -33.57 7.49
CA TRP A 221 -11.79 -34.66 7.34
C TRP A 221 -11.84 -35.55 8.57
N MET A 222 -10.69 -35.87 9.18
CA MET A 222 -10.61 -36.60 10.43
C MET A 222 -11.39 -35.88 11.53
N PHE A 223 -11.15 -34.58 11.76
CA PHE A 223 -11.87 -33.80 12.77
C PHE A 223 -13.38 -33.76 12.51
N TYR A 224 -13.80 -33.57 11.25
CA TYR A 224 -15.20 -33.61 10.87
C TYR A 224 -15.84 -34.98 11.12
N LEU A 225 -15.14 -36.07 10.82
CA LEU A 225 -15.64 -37.43 11.03
C LEU A 225 -15.73 -37.80 12.52
N ILE A 226 -14.74 -37.38 13.33
CA ILE A 226 -14.82 -37.48 14.80
C ILE A 226 -16.06 -36.74 15.29
N ALA A 227 -16.27 -35.49 14.85
CA ALA A 227 -17.45 -34.72 15.21
C ALA A 227 -18.77 -35.39 14.81
N LYS A 228 -18.79 -36.11 13.67
CA LYS A 228 -19.94 -36.93 13.21
C LYS A 228 -19.96 -38.35 13.78
N LYS A 229 -19.19 -38.63 14.84
CA LYS A 229 -19.10 -39.93 15.53
C LYS A 229 -18.66 -41.10 14.64
N LYS A 230 -17.96 -40.82 13.54
CA LYS A 230 -17.41 -41.80 12.60
C LYS A 230 -15.91 -42.00 12.86
N LEU A 231 -15.58 -42.68 13.95
CA LEU A 231 -14.20 -42.87 14.38
C LEU A 231 -13.36 -43.78 13.47
N ILE A 232 -13.91 -44.88 12.96
CA ILE A 232 -13.13 -45.85 12.17
C ILE A 232 -12.45 -45.20 10.95
N PRO A 233 -13.15 -44.47 10.06
CA PRO A 233 -12.50 -43.80 8.95
C PRO A 233 -11.50 -42.72 9.38
N SER A 234 -11.69 -42.14 10.57
CA SER A 234 -10.78 -41.12 11.11
C SER A 234 -9.39 -41.69 11.44
N TYR A 235 -9.29 -42.98 11.83
CA TYR A 235 -8.00 -43.66 12.06
C TYR A 235 -7.18 -43.75 10.77
N PHE A 236 -7.82 -44.13 9.66
CA PHE A 236 -7.15 -44.26 8.36
C PHE A 236 -6.73 -42.90 7.79
N LEU A 237 -7.56 -41.86 7.95
CA LEU A 237 -7.18 -40.51 7.53
C LEU A 237 -6.02 -39.96 8.35
N PHE A 238 -5.97 -40.27 9.66
CA PHE A 238 -4.84 -39.89 10.50
C PHE A 238 -3.55 -40.61 10.08
N ALA A 239 -3.62 -41.92 9.87
CA ALA A 239 -2.48 -42.71 9.38
C ALA A 239 -1.98 -42.19 8.02
N LEU A 240 -2.89 -41.84 7.11
CA LEU A 240 -2.55 -41.23 5.83
C LEU A 240 -1.90 -39.85 6.00
N ALA A 241 -2.42 -39.00 6.90
CA ALA A 241 -1.83 -37.69 7.18
C ALA A 241 -0.40 -37.81 7.72
N ILE A 242 -0.12 -38.80 8.59
CA ILE A 242 1.23 -39.08 9.10
C ILE A 242 2.16 -39.51 7.95
N LEU A 243 1.71 -40.42 7.08
CA LEU A 243 2.47 -40.84 5.89
C LEU A 243 2.81 -39.70 4.94
N LEU A 244 1.97 -38.67 4.90
CA LEU A 244 2.20 -37.50 4.04
C LEU A 244 3.16 -36.51 4.69
N LYS A 245 3.04 -36.28 6.01
CA LYS A 245 3.82 -35.28 6.71
C LYS A 245 3.94 -35.58 8.22
N PRO A 246 5.14 -35.68 8.82
CA PRO A 246 5.31 -36.01 10.24
C PRO A 246 4.61 -35.04 11.19
N GLN A 247 4.46 -33.78 10.78
CA GLN A 247 3.75 -32.72 11.49
C GLN A 247 2.30 -33.11 11.85
N ALA A 248 1.69 -34.06 11.12
CA ALA A 248 0.37 -34.58 11.46
C ALA A 248 0.31 -35.20 12.87
N MET A 249 1.42 -35.74 13.38
CA MET A 249 1.49 -36.34 14.72
C MET A 249 1.14 -35.37 15.85
N MET A 250 1.35 -34.06 15.65
CA MET A 250 0.98 -33.02 16.62
C MET A 250 -0.53 -33.00 16.94
N PHE A 251 -1.36 -33.58 16.07
CA PHE A 251 -2.82 -33.65 16.23
C PHE A 251 -3.32 -34.98 16.82
N ALA A 252 -2.42 -35.89 17.20
CA ALA A 252 -2.77 -37.13 17.91
C ALA A 252 -3.67 -36.87 19.15
N PRO A 253 -3.45 -35.81 19.96
CA PRO A 253 -4.35 -35.50 21.07
C PRO A 253 -5.82 -35.35 20.65
N VAL A 254 -6.10 -34.77 19.48
CA VAL A 254 -7.49 -34.59 19.00
C VAL A 254 -8.15 -35.94 18.69
N LEU A 255 -7.42 -36.86 18.06
CA LEU A 255 -7.90 -38.21 17.80
C LEU A 255 -8.15 -38.96 19.12
N LEU A 256 -7.22 -38.86 20.07
CA LEU A 256 -7.35 -39.44 21.40
C LEU A 256 -8.57 -38.89 22.14
N TYR A 257 -8.82 -37.57 22.07
CA TYR A 257 -10.03 -36.97 22.64
C TYR A 257 -11.29 -37.53 22.01
N GLY A 258 -11.31 -37.70 20.68
CA GLY A 258 -12.43 -38.35 19.98
C GLY A 258 -12.66 -39.80 20.42
N ILE A 259 -11.60 -40.57 20.62
CA ILE A 259 -11.67 -41.95 21.14
C ILE A 259 -12.20 -41.94 22.58
N ILE A 260 -11.65 -41.08 23.45
CA ILE A 260 -12.08 -40.96 24.85
C ILE A 260 -13.57 -40.59 24.91
N ASP A 261 -14.00 -39.60 24.15
CA ASP A 261 -15.38 -39.13 24.17
C ASP A 261 -16.34 -40.20 23.65
N HIS A 262 -16.09 -40.76 22.46
CA HIS A 262 -17.06 -41.65 21.80
C HIS A 262 -16.92 -43.13 22.13
N VAL A 263 -15.77 -43.60 22.62
CA VAL A 263 -15.57 -45.02 23.00
C VAL A 263 -15.70 -45.19 24.50
N PHE A 264 -15.16 -44.28 25.31
CA PHE A 264 -15.09 -44.45 26.76
C PHE A 264 -16.15 -43.66 27.54
N LEU A 265 -16.47 -42.42 27.16
CA LEU A 265 -17.33 -41.54 27.97
C LEU A 265 -18.82 -41.53 27.59
N GLU A 266 -19.17 -41.68 26.30
CA GLU A 266 -20.58 -41.63 25.87
C GLU A 266 -21.37 -42.92 26.16
N ASP A 267 -20.85 -44.09 25.75
CA ASP A 267 -21.57 -45.38 25.74
C ASP A 267 -20.60 -46.58 25.65
N PHE A 268 -19.75 -46.77 26.68
CA PHE A 268 -18.72 -47.82 26.65
C PHE A 268 -19.29 -49.24 26.47
N ASN A 269 -18.71 -49.99 25.54
CA ASN A 269 -19.04 -51.39 25.25
C ASN A 269 -17.78 -52.14 24.79
N TRP A 270 -17.51 -53.32 25.36
CA TRP A 270 -16.35 -54.17 25.00
C TRP A 270 -16.26 -54.51 23.51
N LYS A 271 -17.39 -54.74 22.83
CA LYS A 271 -17.44 -54.96 21.38
C LYS A 271 -17.02 -53.71 20.61
N LYS A 272 -17.55 -52.54 21.02
CA LYS A 272 -17.22 -51.24 20.40
C LYS A 272 -15.74 -50.90 20.60
N PHE A 273 -15.24 -51.12 21.82
CA PHE A 273 -13.82 -50.96 22.14
C PHE A 273 -12.94 -51.89 21.29
N GLY A 274 -13.26 -53.19 21.25
CA GLY A 274 -12.53 -54.19 20.46
C GLY A 274 -12.48 -53.86 18.97
N ILE A 275 -13.61 -53.43 18.37
CA ILE A 275 -13.65 -52.98 16.97
C ILE A 275 -12.78 -51.75 16.76
N ASN A 276 -12.85 -50.74 17.64
CA ASN A 276 -12.05 -49.53 17.48
C ASN A 276 -10.55 -49.79 17.65
N LEU A 277 -10.17 -50.64 18.63
CA LEU A 277 -8.79 -51.08 18.82
C LEU A 277 -8.30 -51.86 17.61
N GLY A 278 -9.07 -52.85 17.13
CA GLY A 278 -8.73 -53.65 15.96
C GLY A 278 -8.57 -52.79 14.71
N MET A 279 -9.52 -51.89 14.42
CA MET A 279 -9.43 -51.01 13.25
C MET A 279 -8.31 -49.97 13.37
N GLY A 280 -7.99 -49.51 14.59
CA GLY A 280 -6.82 -48.66 14.84
C GLY A 280 -5.51 -49.40 14.54
N LEU A 281 -5.38 -50.65 14.99
CA LEU A 281 -4.24 -51.51 14.66
C LEU A 281 -4.15 -51.81 13.16
N VAL A 282 -5.28 -52.01 12.48
CA VAL A 282 -5.31 -52.17 11.01
C VAL A 282 -4.84 -50.90 10.31
N ALA A 283 -5.23 -49.70 10.78
CA ALA A 283 -4.73 -48.45 10.21
C ALA A 283 -3.20 -48.32 10.35
N ILE A 284 -2.64 -48.72 11.51
CA ILE A 284 -1.19 -48.78 11.73
C ILE A 284 -0.55 -49.83 10.80
N LEU A 285 -1.15 -51.01 10.66
CA LEU A 285 -0.66 -52.06 9.75
C LEU A 285 -0.65 -51.59 8.29
N CYS A 286 -1.69 -50.89 7.83
CA CYS A 286 -1.71 -50.27 6.51
C CYS A 286 -0.56 -49.26 6.34
N MET A 287 -0.25 -48.51 7.40
CA MET A 287 0.88 -47.58 7.42
C MET A 287 2.21 -48.33 7.24
N VAL A 288 2.39 -49.44 7.96
CA VAL A 288 3.59 -50.31 7.83
C VAL A 288 3.69 -50.90 6.43
N ILE A 289 2.58 -51.41 5.87
CA ILE A 289 2.53 -51.98 4.51
C ILE A 289 2.94 -50.93 3.47
N ALA A 290 2.45 -49.69 3.58
CA ALA A 290 2.81 -48.58 2.69
C ALA A 290 4.30 -48.17 2.80
N VAL A 291 4.99 -48.58 3.86
CA VAL A 291 6.41 -48.29 4.08
C VAL A 291 7.32 -49.39 3.55
N LEU A 292 6.83 -50.63 3.42
CA LEU A 292 7.64 -51.80 3.05
C LEU A 292 8.50 -51.61 1.79
N PRO A 293 8.01 -50.99 0.68
CA PRO A 293 8.82 -50.82 -0.54
C PRO A 293 10.10 -49.99 -0.35
N TYR A 294 10.18 -49.22 0.72
CA TYR A 294 11.31 -48.34 1.04
C TYR A 294 12.28 -48.92 2.08
N GLY A 295 11.89 -50.01 2.74
CA GLY A 295 12.60 -50.61 3.87
C GLY A 295 12.20 -49.98 5.22
N LEU A 296 11.64 -50.81 6.10
CA LEU A 296 11.05 -50.37 7.38
C LEU A 296 12.06 -49.64 8.29
N GLN A 297 13.27 -50.19 8.45
CA GLN A 297 14.30 -49.61 9.32
C GLN A 297 14.72 -48.21 8.85
N LYS A 298 14.87 -48.00 7.53
CA LYS A 298 15.24 -46.70 6.94
C LYS A 298 14.18 -45.64 7.18
N VAL A 299 12.91 -46.01 7.00
CA VAL A 299 11.80 -45.07 7.23
C VAL A 299 11.62 -44.77 8.72
N ILE A 300 11.79 -45.76 9.61
CA ILE A 300 11.79 -45.50 11.05
C ILE A 300 12.92 -44.52 11.41
N SER A 301 14.14 -44.73 10.90
CA SER A 301 15.24 -43.79 11.13
C SER A 301 14.98 -42.40 10.56
N LEU A 302 14.29 -42.31 9.41
CA LEU A 302 13.87 -41.02 8.84
C LEU A 302 12.95 -40.27 9.80
N TYR A 303 11.90 -40.91 10.34
CA TYR A 303 11.00 -40.26 11.29
C TYR A 303 11.72 -39.83 12.57
N THR A 304 12.65 -40.62 13.10
CA THR A 304 13.41 -40.25 14.31
C THR A 304 14.40 -39.11 14.03
N ASN A 305 15.11 -39.14 12.91
CA ASN A 305 16.13 -38.14 12.57
C ASN A 305 15.51 -36.82 12.10
N THR A 306 14.38 -36.86 11.39
CA THR A 306 13.65 -35.66 10.94
C THR A 306 13.07 -34.87 12.11
N VAL A 307 12.71 -35.53 13.21
CA VAL A 307 12.33 -34.82 14.45
C VAL A 307 13.54 -34.11 15.07
N GLY A 308 14.76 -34.63 14.84
CA GLY A 308 16.05 -34.08 15.25
C GLY A 308 16.61 -32.94 14.38
N SER A 309 16.01 -32.64 13.23
CA SER A 309 16.54 -31.63 12.31
C SER A 309 16.23 -30.19 12.78
N PHE A 310 17.08 -29.24 12.38
CA PHE A 310 17.00 -27.81 12.71
C PHE A 310 16.91 -27.52 14.21
N GLU A 311 18.01 -27.74 14.91
CA GLU A 311 18.15 -27.63 16.37
C GLU A 311 18.16 -26.18 16.91
N TYR A 312 17.26 -25.34 16.43
CA TYR A 312 17.15 -23.92 16.78
C TYR A 312 15.87 -23.61 17.56
N ALA A 313 15.93 -22.54 18.37
CA ALA A 313 14.79 -22.01 19.11
C ALA A 313 13.66 -21.55 18.17
N SER A 314 14.00 -20.99 17.01
CA SER A 314 13.06 -20.77 15.91
C SER A 314 13.80 -20.73 14.58
N VAL A 315 13.15 -21.19 13.51
CA VAL A 315 13.71 -21.26 12.16
C VAL A 315 12.83 -20.43 11.24
N ASN A 316 12.98 -19.11 11.31
CA ASN A 316 12.13 -18.14 10.61
C ASN A 316 10.64 -18.18 10.99
N ALA A 317 10.22 -18.98 11.96
CA ALA A 317 8.90 -18.82 12.55
C ALA A 317 8.88 -17.55 13.41
N TYR A 318 8.25 -16.48 12.94
CA TYR A 318 8.10 -15.23 13.69
C TYR A 318 7.10 -15.38 14.84
N ASN A 319 7.58 -16.07 15.88
CA ASN A 319 6.88 -16.50 17.08
C ASN A 319 7.49 -15.82 18.32
N PHE A 320 7.21 -16.37 19.52
CA PHE A 320 7.74 -15.84 20.77
C PHE A 320 9.27 -15.78 20.78
N TRP A 321 9.95 -16.82 20.30
CA TRP A 321 11.42 -16.87 20.29
C TRP A 321 12.01 -15.79 19.41
N THR A 322 11.46 -15.56 18.21
CA THR A 322 11.88 -14.44 17.36
C THR A 322 11.58 -13.08 18.00
N LEU A 323 10.47 -12.93 18.73
CA LEU A 323 10.14 -11.67 19.43
C LEU A 323 11.22 -11.25 20.43
N VAL A 324 11.80 -12.23 21.12
CA VAL A 324 12.88 -12.03 22.10
C VAL A 324 14.28 -12.19 21.46
N GLY A 325 14.36 -12.11 20.13
CA GLY A 325 15.63 -12.12 19.40
C GLY A 325 16.34 -13.47 19.35
N LYS A 326 15.60 -14.58 19.40
CA LYS A 326 16.13 -15.95 19.40
C LYS A 326 15.81 -16.73 18.11
N ASN A 327 15.64 -16.05 16.99
CA ASN A 327 15.56 -16.70 15.69
C ASN A 327 16.96 -17.20 15.28
N TRP A 328 17.06 -18.43 14.76
CA TRP A 328 18.33 -19.10 14.41
C TRP A 328 19.33 -19.26 15.57
N ILE A 329 18.89 -19.08 16.82
CA ILE A 329 19.70 -19.37 18.01
C ILE A 329 19.54 -20.83 18.39
N SER A 330 20.62 -21.50 18.79
CA SER A 330 20.60 -22.91 19.21
C SER A 330 19.56 -23.14 20.30
N GLN A 331 18.76 -24.20 20.20
CA GLN A 331 17.79 -24.56 21.23
C GLN A 331 18.45 -25.04 22.55
N GLY A 332 19.73 -25.44 22.49
CA GLY A 332 20.51 -25.88 23.64
C GLY A 332 20.90 -24.73 24.57
N ASP A 333 20.90 -23.50 24.04
CA ASP A 333 21.19 -22.30 24.79
C ASP A 333 20.17 -22.08 25.91
N ARG A 334 20.62 -21.42 26.97
CA ARG A 334 19.81 -21.14 28.16
C ARG A 334 19.23 -19.73 28.13
N GLY A 335 17.95 -19.63 28.50
CA GLY A 335 17.27 -18.37 28.76
C GLY A 335 16.17 -18.58 29.80
N PHE A 336 15.90 -17.55 30.62
CA PHE A 336 14.95 -17.63 31.73
C PHE A 336 15.22 -18.82 32.69
N GLY A 337 16.49 -19.25 32.84
CA GLY A 337 16.91 -20.30 33.77
C GLY A 337 16.90 -21.74 33.23
N LEU A 338 16.35 -22.02 32.04
CA LEU A 338 16.32 -23.36 31.41
C LEU A 338 16.80 -23.30 29.96
N SER A 339 17.09 -24.44 29.32
CA SER A 339 17.34 -24.45 27.88
C SER A 339 16.07 -24.13 27.09
N TYR A 340 16.19 -23.55 25.91
CA TYR A 340 15.02 -23.29 25.06
C TYR A 340 14.30 -24.57 24.68
N GLN A 341 15.03 -25.68 24.48
CA GLN A 341 14.44 -27.01 24.29
C GLN A 341 13.55 -27.43 25.47
N THR A 342 14.02 -27.25 26.71
CA THR A 342 13.21 -27.58 27.90
C THR A 342 11.96 -26.69 27.96
N TRP A 343 12.09 -25.39 27.70
CA TRP A 343 10.94 -24.48 27.61
C TRP A 343 9.93 -24.92 26.54
N GLY A 344 10.41 -25.26 25.34
CA GLY A 344 9.57 -25.76 24.25
C GLY A 344 8.75 -26.98 24.66
N THR A 345 9.39 -27.96 25.32
CA THR A 345 8.70 -29.16 25.86
C THR A 345 7.66 -28.79 26.92
N ILE A 346 7.99 -27.91 27.86
CA ILE A 346 7.05 -27.43 28.88
C ILE A 346 5.83 -26.79 28.22
N PHE A 347 6.04 -25.91 27.23
CA PHE A 347 4.93 -25.27 26.53
C PHE A 347 4.05 -26.26 25.79
N ILE A 348 4.62 -27.25 25.09
CA ILE A 348 3.84 -28.31 24.43
C ILE A 348 2.96 -29.03 25.47
N LEU A 349 3.52 -29.43 26.62
CA LEU A 349 2.75 -30.08 27.68
C LEU A 349 1.62 -29.19 28.21
N LEU A 350 1.91 -27.91 28.48
CA LEU A 350 0.90 -26.95 28.94
C LEU A 350 -0.22 -26.75 27.92
N ILE A 351 0.11 -26.70 26.63
CA ILE A 351 -0.88 -26.58 25.55
C ILE A 351 -1.74 -27.83 25.48
N VAL A 352 -1.16 -29.04 25.55
CA VAL A 352 -1.90 -30.31 25.55
C VAL A 352 -2.80 -30.43 26.79
N ILE A 353 -2.33 -29.98 27.96
CA ILE A 353 -3.16 -29.91 29.19
C ILE A 353 -4.32 -28.93 28.99
N ALA A 354 -4.05 -27.75 28.43
CA ALA A 354 -5.08 -26.75 28.17
C ALA A 354 -6.13 -27.26 27.17
N THR A 355 -5.72 -28.01 26.14
CA THR A 355 -6.65 -28.60 25.17
C THR A 355 -7.45 -29.76 25.75
N ALA A 356 -6.85 -30.56 26.63
CA ALA A 356 -7.56 -31.59 27.39
C ALA A 356 -8.61 -30.96 28.30
N PHE A 357 -8.25 -29.88 29.01
CA PHE A 357 -9.18 -29.11 29.85
C PHE A 357 -10.37 -28.59 29.03
N VAL A 358 -10.12 -28.00 27.86
CA VAL A 358 -11.18 -27.55 26.93
C VAL A 358 -12.05 -28.74 26.49
N ASN A 359 -11.47 -29.89 26.14
CA ASN A 359 -12.23 -31.07 25.72
C ASN A 359 -13.20 -31.55 26.79
N PHE A 360 -12.71 -31.73 28.02
CA PHE A 360 -13.51 -32.26 29.13
C PHE A 360 -14.55 -31.26 29.66
N ARG A 361 -14.30 -29.96 29.52
CA ARG A 361 -15.26 -28.91 29.91
C ARG A 361 -16.33 -28.62 28.85
N CYS A 362 -15.98 -28.72 27.57
CA CYS A 362 -16.87 -28.41 26.43
C CYS A 362 -17.48 -29.68 25.81
N LYS A 363 -18.10 -30.54 26.64
CA LYS A 363 -18.43 -31.93 26.26
C LYS A 363 -19.24 -32.11 24.99
N LYS A 364 -20.26 -31.27 24.72
CA LYS A 364 -21.29 -31.54 23.70
C LYS A 364 -21.20 -30.70 22.42
N THR A 365 -20.13 -29.95 22.20
CA THR A 365 -20.00 -29.10 21.01
C THR A 365 -19.18 -29.79 19.91
N GLU A 366 -19.78 -30.09 18.76
CA GLU A 366 -19.10 -30.72 17.60
C GLU A 366 -17.88 -29.92 17.11
N ALA A 367 -17.93 -28.58 17.19
CA ALA A 367 -16.84 -27.69 16.78
C ALA A 367 -15.60 -27.73 17.68
N LYS A 368 -15.64 -28.46 18.80
CA LYS A 368 -14.52 -28.50 19.76
C LYS A 368 -13.28 -29.15 19.16
N TYR A 369 -13.42 -30.21 18.35
CA TYR A 369 -12.28 -30.93 17.80
C TYR A 369 -11.48 -30.08 16.80
N THR A 370 -12.17 -29.37 15.91
CA THR A 370 -11.55 -28.43 14.97
C THR A 370 -10.95 -27.23 15.70
N TYR A 371 -11.65 -26.68 16.70
CA TYR A 371 -11.13 -25.57 17.50
C TYR A 371 -9.87 -25.97 18.30
N ILE A 372 -9.90 -27.13 18.95
CA ILE A 372 -8.75 -27.69 19.68
C ILE A 372 -7.58 -27.93 18.71
N GLY A 373 -7.83 -28.48 17.52
CA GLY A 373 -6.80 -28.63 16.49
C GLY A 373 -6.13 -27.30 16.15
N GLY A 374 -6.92 -26.24 15.91
CA GLY A 374 -6.34 -24.92 15.68
C GLY A 374 -5.64 -24.34 16.91
N MET A 375 -6.13 -24.61 18.13
CA MET A 375 -5.48 -24.19 19.37
C MET A 375 -4.12 -24.86 19.59
N LEU A 376 -4.02 -26.16 19.30
CA LEU A 376 -2.76 -26.91 19.33
C LEU A 376 -1.73 -26.26 18.43
N ILE A 377 -2.06 -26.09 17.13
CA ILE A 377 -1.06 -25.60 16.18
C ILE A 377 -0.68 -24.13 16.41
N ILE A 378 -1.62 -23.26 16.79
CA ILE A 378 -1.30 -21.86 17.11
C ILE A 378 -0.41 -21.81 18.36
N GLY A 379 -0.75 -22.56 19.41
CA GLY A 379 0.05 -22.59 20.63
C GLY A 379 1.45 -23.16 20.40
N ILE A 380 1.54 -24.32 19.74
CA ILE A 380 2.82 -25.00 19.48
C ILE A 380 3.69 -24.13 18.58
N PHE A 381 3.13 -23.57 17.52
CA PHE A 381 3.87 -22.66 16.64
C PHE A 381 4.42 -21.44 17.39
N MET A 382 3.63 -20.89 18.34
CA MET A 382 4.02 -19.69 19.08
C MET A 382 5.14 -19.92 20.10
N PHE A 383 5.20 -21.09 20.73
CA PHE A 383 6.07 -21.32 21.90
C PHE A 383 7.00 -22.53 21.82
N SER A 384 6.76 -23.48 20.92
CA SER A 384 7.69 -24.59 20.70
C SER A 384 8.97 -24.12 20.00
N VAL A 385 10.04 -24.87 20.19
CA VAL A 385 11.27 -24.78 19.40
C VAL A 385 11.15 -25.54 18.09
N ARG A 386 12.13 -25.40 17.18
CA ARG A 386 12.21 -26.07 15.86
C ARG A 386 11.04 -25.74 14.92
N MET A 387 10.44 -24.56 15.07
CA MET A 387 9.30 -24.12 14.25
C MET A 387 9.77 -23.38 13.00
N HIS A 388 9.16 -23.72 11.85
CA HIS A 388 9.30 -22.99 10.58
C HIS A 388 8.09 -22.13 10.28
N GLU A 389 8.28 -21.05 9.53
CA GLU A 389 7.27 -20.05 9.13
C GLU A 389 5.98 -20.64 8.56
N ARG A 390 6.09 -21.76 7.82
CA ARG A 390 4.99 -22.47 7.14
C ARG A 390 4.13 -23.32 8.07
N TYR A 391 4.62 -23.68 9.25
CA TYR A 391 3.95 -24.65 10.15
C TYR A 391 2.61 -24.15 10.70
N MET A 392 2.28 -22.86 10.58
CA MET A 392 1.01 -22.32 11.02
C MET A 392 -0.14 -22.52 10.00
N TYR A 393 0.14 -23.04 8.80
CA TYR A 393 -0.87 -23.31 7.75
C TYR A 393 -2.14 -24.03 8.26
N PRO A 394 -2.06 -25.11 9.07
CA PRO A 394 -3.25 -25.85 9.51
C PRO A 394 -4.26 -25.00 10.28
N ALA A 395 -3.80 -23.94 10.96
CA ALA A 395 -4.67 -23.02 11.70
C ALA A 395 -5.73 -22.38 10.78
N MET A 396 -5.40 -22.16 9.50
CA MET A 396 -6.31 -21.54 8.52
C MET A 396 -7.52 -22.40 8.24
N ALA A 397 -7.31 -23.71 8.05
CA ALA A 397 -8.40 -24.65 7.83
C ALA A 397 -9.22 -24.85 9.11
N PHE A 398 -8.54 -25.09 10.23
CA PHE A 398 -9.21 -25.52 11.46
C PHE A 398 -10.01 -24.41 12.14
N MET A 399 -9.51 -23.17 12.15
CA MET A 399 -10.25 -22.04 12.73
C MET A 399 -11.48 -21.66 11.91
N LEU A 400 -11.39 -21.74 10.59
CA LEU A 400 -12.56 -21.49 9.74
C LEU A 400 -13.59 -22.62 9.87
N LEU A 401 -13.17 -23.89 9.89
CA LEU A 401 -14.09 -25.01 10.16
C LEU A 401 -14.72 -24.91 11.55
N ALA A 402 -13.97 -24.51 12.58
CA ALA A 402 -14.50 -24.26 13.92
C ALA A 402 -15.58 -23.16 13.90
N TYR A 403 -15.35 -22.07 13.16
CA TYR A 403 -16.36 -21.03 12.95
C TYR A 403 -17.60 -21.55 12.23
N VAL A 404 -17.41 -22.32 11.15
CA VAL A 404 -18.52 -22.86 10.37
C VAL A 404 -19.40 -23.80 11.22
N MET A 405 -18.76 -24.64 12.04
CA MET A 405 -19.46 -25.57 12.94
C MET A 405 -20.04 -24.85 14.18
N LYS A 406 -19.42 -23.76 14.65
CA LYS A 406 -19.91 -22.92 15.76
C LYS A 406 -19.71 -21.43 15.43
N PRO A 407 -20.70 -20.78 14.79
CA PRO A 407 -20.58 -19.41 14.30
C PRO A 407 -20.42 -18.37 15.42
N ARG A 408 -19.17 -18.05 15.77
CA ARG A 408 -18.79 -17.03 16.73
C ARG A 408 -17.99 -15.92 16.06
N ARG A 409 -18.35 -14.67 16.31
CA ARG A 409 -17.62 -13.52 15.76
C ARG A 409 -16.13 -13.57 16.08
N ASP A 410 -15.81 -13.90 17.32
CA ASP A 410 -14.44 -13.91 17.82
C ASP A 410 -13.60 -14.99 17.11
N VAL A 411 -14.17 -16.18 16.86
CA VAL A 411 -13.48 -17.25 16.10
C VAL A 411 -13.19 -16.84 14.66
N PHE A 412 -14.12 -16.13 14.01
CA PHE A 412 -13.90 -15.62 12.65
C PHE A 412 -12.82 -14.52 12.60
N ILE A 413 -12.79 -13.64 13.59
CA ILE A 413 -11.73 -12.63 13.73
C ILE A 413 -10.39 -13.32 13.99
N LEU A 414 -10.36 -14.34 14.84
CA LEU A 414 -9.17 -15.12 15.14
C LEU A 414 -8.62 -15.80 13.88
N TYR A 415 -9.49 -16.38 13.04
CA TYR A 415 -9.11 -16.89 11.72
C TYR A 415 -8.46 -15.80 10.86
N CYS A 416 -9.07 -14.62 10.74
CA CYS A 416 -8.52 -13.52 9.93
C CYS A 416 -7.17 -13.02 10.46
N LEU A 417 -7.01 -12.88 11.78
CA LEU A 417 -5.74 -12.45 12.39
C LEU A 417 -4.65 -13.51 12.23
N SER A 418 -4.99 -14.79 12.39
CA SER A 418 -4.06 -15.90 12.16
C SER A 418 -3.61 -15.94 10.69
N ALA A 419 -4.54 -15.74 9.75
CA ALA A 419 -4.21 -15.66 8.32
C ALA A 419 -3.30 -14.49 7.99
N MET A 420 -3.51 -13.34 8.64
CA MET A 420 -2.67 -12.17 8.49
C MET A 420 -1.26 -12.42 9.02
N HIS A 421 -1.12 -12.97 10.23
CA HIS A 421 0.17 -13.34 10.80
C HIS A 421 0.92 -14.34 9.91
N PHE A 422 0.24 -15.44 9.54
CA PHE A 422 0.80 -16.50 8.71
C PHE A 422 1.28 -15.96 7.36
N PHE A 423 0.45 -15.17 6.68
CA PHE A 423 0.82 -14.55 5.40
C PHE A 423 2.06 -13.69 5.51
N TYR A 424 2.14 -12.80 6.51
CA TYR A 424 3.29 -11.90 6.63
C TYR A 424 4.57 -12.64 6.97
N ASN A 425 4.47 -13.69 7.79
CA ASN A 425 5.61 -14.52 8.12
C ASN A 425 6.16 -15.22 6.87
N VAL A 426 5.32 -16.01 6.18
CA VAL A 426 5.69 -16.73 4.95
C VAL A 426 6.14 -15.77 3.84
N ALA A 427 5.43 -14.65 3.64
CA ALA A 427 5.79 -13.68 2.60
C ALA A 427 7.14 -13.02 2.87
N HIS A 428 7.47 -12.75 4.13
CA HIS A 428 8.76 -12.21 4.49
C HIS A 428 9.87 -13.21 4.17
N VAL A 429 9.69 -14.47 4.54
CA VAL A 429 10.69 -15.51 4.24
C VAL A 429 10.85 -15.69 2.73
N LEU A 430 9.77 -15.89 1.99
CA LEU A 430 9.83 -16.18 0.56
C LEU A 430 10.44 -15.05 -0.29
N PHE A 431 10.16 -13.79 0.06
CA PHE A 431 10.49 -12.66 -0.82
C PHE A 431 11.57 -11.72 -0.28
N LYS A 432 11.99 -11.88 0.97
CA LYS A 432 12.88 -10.93 1.65
C LYS A 432 13.95 -11.54 2.52
N TYR A 433 13.82 -12.78 2.94
CA TYR A 433 14.85 -13.39 3.75
C TYR A 433 16.14 -13.49 2.95
N ASP A 434 17.17 -12.84 3.46
CA ASP A 434 18.52 -12.87 2.96
C ASP A 434 19.41 -13.39 4.09
N ALA A 435 19.95 -14.60 3.89
CA ALA A 435 20.78 -15.25 4.89
C ALA A 435 22.09 -14.47 5.15
N ALA A 436 22.61 -13.74 4.15
CA ALA A 436 23.88 -13.02 4.26
C ALA A 436 23.76 -11.73 5.09
N ASN A 437 22.58 -11.10 5.09
CA ASN A 437 22.32 -9.80 5.75
C ASN A 437 21.22 -9.89 6.82
N TYR A 438 21.07 -11.06 7.46
CA TYR A 438 20.01 -11.31 8.41
C TYR A 438 20.16 -10.47 9.69
N ASP A 439 19.27 -9.50 9.88
CA ASP A 439 19.18 -8.69 11.11
C ASP A 439 18.00 -9.15 11.99
N TRP A 440 18.33 -9.73 13.15
CA TRP A 440 17.35 -10.19 14.13
C TRP A 440 16.70 -9.05 14.95
N HIS A 441 17.24 -7.82 14.91
CA HIS A 441 16.62 -6.62 15.48
C HIS A 441 15.65 -5.91 14.51
N SER A 442 15.46 -6.48 13.31
CA SER A 442 14.64 -5.86 12.28
C SER A 442 13.22 -5.55 12.81
N PRO A 443 12.76 -4.28 12.70
CA PRO A 443 11.43 -3.89 13.18
C PRO A 443 10.29 -4.70 12.57
N ILE A 444 10.50 -5.29 11.38
CA ILE A 444 9.48 -6.09 10.70
C ILE A 444 9.30 -7.47 11.35
N LEU A 445 10.40 -8.12 11.78
CA LEU A 445 10.36 -9.39 12.51
C LEU A 445 9.66 -9.18 13.84
N PHE A 446 10.06 -8.13 14.57
CA PHE A 446 9.40 -7.74 15.82
C PHE A 446 7.90 -7.51 15.63
N ALA A 447 7.49 -6.75 14.61
CA ALA A 447 6.08 -6.45 14.36
C ALA A 447 5.26 -7.70 14.01
N ILE A 448 5.80 -8.62 13.20
CA ILE A 448 5.11 -9.88 12.84
C ILE A 448 5.03 -10.79 14.06
N SER A 449 6.12 -10.96 14.81
CA SER A 449 6.10 -11.74 16.05
C SER A 449 5.14 -11.17 17.09
N LEU A 450 5.07 -9.84 17.23
CA LEU A 450 4.13 -9.18 18.14
C LEU A 450 2.68 -9.43 17.71
N LEU A 451 2.38 -9.39 16.40
CA LEU A 451 1.08 -9.78 15.87
C LEU A 451 0.74 -11.24 16.23
N GLY A 452 1.73 -12.15 16.17
CA GLY A 452 1.57 -13.54 16.61
C GLY A 452 1.17 -13.65 18.09
N MET A 453 1.82 -12.88 18.96
CA MET A 453 1.45 -12.84 20.38
C MET A 453 0.04 -12.28 20.61
N VAL A 454 -0.38 -11.29 19.82
CA VAL A 454 -1.76 -10.77 19.83
C VAL A 454 -2.76 -11.86 19.38
N VAL A 455 -2.43 -12.63 18.34
CA VAL A 455 -3.24 -13.78 17.89
C VAL A 455 -3.39 -14.80 19.02
N PHE A 456 -2.29 -15.18 19.68
CA PHE A 456 -2.32 -16.12 20.79
C PHE A 456 -3.16 -15.61 21.98
N ALA A 457 -2.95 -14.36 22.40
CA ALA A 457 -3.73 -13.76 23.49
C ALA A 457 -5.23 -13.70 23.15
N PHE A 458 -5.56 -13.36 21.90
CA PHE A 458 -6.94 -13.34 21.43
C PHE A 458 -7.56 -14.75 21.32
N MET A 459 -6.76 -15.77 21.00
CA MET A 459 -7.17 -17.17 21.07
C MET A 459 -7.51 -17.58 22.51
N VAL A 460 -6.66 -17.26 23.48
CA VAL A 460 -6.93 -17.54 24.90
C VAL A 460 -8.23 -16.87 25.34
N TYR A 461 -8.43 -15.60 24.99
CA TYR A 461 -9.68 -14.87 25.24
C TYR A 461 -10.90 -15.58 24.62
N THR A 462 -10.80 -16.00 23.36
CA THR A 462 -11.86 -16.69 22.63
C THR A 462 -12.19 -18.05 23.25
N THR A 463 -11.16 -18.80 23.67
CA THR A 463 -11.30 -20.08 24.36
C THR A 463 -12.02 -19.92 25.68
N ILE A 464 -11.60 -18.96 26.50
CA ILE A 464 -12.24 -18.68 27.80
C ILE A 464 -13.71 -18.32 27.62
N ARG A 465 -14.02 -17.51 26.61
CA ARG A 465 -15.36 -17.00 26.39
C ARG A 465 -16.34 -18.03 25.83
N HIS A 466 -15.90 -18.90 24.90
CA HIS A 466 -16.80 -19.74 24.10
C HIS A 466 -16.56 -21.26 24.23
N TYR A 467 -15.47 -21.68 24.85
CA TYR A 467 -15.04 -23.10 24.88
C TYR A 467 -14.67 -23.62 26.29
N THR A 468 -14.94 -22.88 27.38
CA THR A 468 -14.74 -23.35 28.77
C THR A 468 -15.98 -23.94 29.43
N ARG A 469 -17.16 -23.76 28.83
CA ARG A 469 -18.42 -24.34 29.31
C ARG A 469 -19.28 -24.81 28.16
N PHE A 470 -20.12 -25.81 28.42
CA PHE A 470 -21.18 -26.17 27.49
C PHE A 470 -22.20 -25.04 27.41
N GLU A 471 -22.59 -24.69 26.18
CA GLU A 471 -23.65 -23.73 25.89
C GLU A 471 -24.86 -24.50 25.36
N THR A 472 -26.03 -24.24 25.95
CA THR A 472 -27.29 -24.83 25.46
C THR A 472 -27.65 -24.28 24.08
N GLU A 473 -28.45 -25.01 23.29
CA GLU A 473 -28.92 -24.50 21.97
C GLU A 473 -29.62 -23.13 22.08
N GLN A 474 -30.33 -22.88 23.18
CA GLN A 474 -30.98 -21.60 23.42
C GLN A 474 -29.95 -20.48 23.67
N GLU A 475 -28.92 -20.72 24.48
CA GLU A 475 -27.82 -19.78 24.68
C GLU A 475 -27.04 -19.55 23.37
N GLU A 476 -26.79 -20.60 22.59
CA GLU A 476 -26.13 -20.49 21.27
C GLU A 476 -26.94 -19.56 20.35
N LYS A 477 -28.25 -19.80 20.24
CA LYS A 477 -29.18 -18.94 19.47
C LYS A 477 -29.20 -17.51 20.00
N GLN A 478 -29.21 -17.30 21.31
CA GLN A 478 -29.18 -15.97 21.92
C GLN A 478 -27.87 -15.23 21.64
N ILE A 479 -26.71 -15.88 21.77
CA ILE A 479 -25.40 -15.27 21.50
C ILE A 479 -25.27 -14.94 20.01
N ILE A 480 -25.62 -15.88 19.12
CA ILE A 480 -25.65 -15.63 17.68
C ILE A 480 -26.58 -14.45 17.38
N SER A 481 -27.77 -14.41 17.98
CA SER A 481 -28.68 -13.28 17.82
C SER A 481 -28.03 -11.98 18.32
N ARG A 482 -27.37 -11.94 19.47
CA ARG A 482 -26.71 -10.73 19.99
C ARG A 482 -25.53 -10.26 19.11
N GLU A 483 -24.74 -11.19 18.59
CA GLU A 483 -23.57 -10.90 17.75
C GLU A 483 -23.96 -10.48 16.32
N THR A 484 -25.08 -11.00 15.81
CA THR A 484 -25.62 -10.67 14.48
C THR A 484 -26.71 -9.60 14.49
N THR A 485 -27.28 -9.30 15.66
CA THR A 485 -28.10 -8.11 15.88
C THR A 485 -27.16 -6.94 15.81
N VAL A 486 -27.14 -6.29 14.65
CA VAL A 486 -26.69 -4.91 14.52
C VAL A 486 -27.23 -4.18 15.74
N LYS A 487 -26.35 -3.69 16.63
CA LYS A 487 -26.71 -2.86 17.81
C LYS A 487 -27.95 -2.07 17.42
N LYS A 488 -29.04 -2.17 18.18
CA LYS A 488 -30.19 -1.27 18.06
C LYS A 488 -29.64 0.15 18.18
N VAL A 489 -29.26 0.66 17.03
CA VAL A 489 -29.27 2.03 16.60
C VAL A 489 -30.49 2.64 17.29
N SER A 490 -30.25 3.60 18.19
CA SER A 490 -31.31 4.19 19.01
C SER A 490 -32.47 4.60 18.10
N ALA A 491 -33.69 4.70 18.65
CA ALA A 491 -34.85 5.11 17.87
C ALA A 491 -34.63 6.41 17.08
N GLU A 492 -33.67 7.25 17.46
CA GLU A 492 -33.24 8.43 16.67
C GLU A 492 -32.53 8.10 15.35
N GLU A 493 -31.77 7.01 15.25
CA GLU A 493 -31.07 6.64 14.00
C GLU A 493 -31.89 5.68 13.11
N LYS A 494 -33.02 5.12 13.58
CA LYS A 494 -34.03 4.45 12.73
C LYS A 494 -34.54 5.37 11.61
N ASN A 495 -34.37 6.69 11.74
CA ASN A 495 -34.75 7.68 10.73
C ASN A 495 -33.69 7.94 9.64
N LYS A 496 -32.52 7.28 9.65
CA LYS A 496 -31.59 7.39 8.50
C LYS A 496 -31.93 6.33 7.47
N SER A 497 -32.73 6.72 6.47
CA SER A 497 -32.98 5.88 5.30
C SER A 497 -31.68 5.32 4.70
N VAL A 498 -31.69 4.04 4.34
CA VAL A 498 -30.61 3.38 3.61
C VAL A 498 -30.39 4.05 2.25
N ILE A 499 -31.47 4.53 1.63
CA ILE A 499 -31.48 5.30 0.39
C ILE A 499 -31.04 6.73 0.68
N ARG A 500 -29.93 7.13 0.07
CA ARG A 500 -29.34 8.45 0.25
C ARG A 500 -29.63 9.32 -0.97
N PRO A 501 -30.51 10.32 -0.84
CA PRO A 501 -30.69 11.30 -1.89
C PRO A 501 -29.41 12.13 -2.07
N SER A 502 -29.29 12.70 -3.25
CA SER A 502 -28.32 13.72 -3.58
C SER A 502 -28.40 14.85 -2.56
N SER A 503 -27.25 15.28 -2.07
CA SER A 503 -27.18 16.45 -1.20
C SER A 503 -26.77 17.66 -2.01
N LYS A 504 -27.50 18.77 -1.84
CA LYS A 504 -27.06 20.05 -2.39
C LYS A 504 -25.72 20.45 -1.77
N LEU A 505 -24.73 20.66 -2.63
CA LEU A 505 -23.45 21.25 -2.25
C LEU A 505 -23.69 22.69 -1.84
N VAL A 506 -23.07 23.11 -0.74
CA VAL A 506 -23.18 24.48 -0.25
C VAL A 506 -22.56 25.42 -1.30
N LYS A 507 -23.27 26.50 -1.62
CA LYS A 507 -22.79 27.57 -2.49
C LYS A 507 -21.85 28.49 -1.69
N MET A 508 -20.90 29.10 -2.37
CA MET A 508 -20.07 30.16 -1.80
C MET A 508 -20.95 31.36 -1.46
N THR A 509 -20.78 31.91 -0.26
CA THR A 509 -21.40 33.19 0.13
C THR A 509 -20.50 34.36 -0.28
N LYS A 510 -21.01 35.60 -0.24
CA LYS A 510 -20.19 36.80 -0.48
C LYS A 510 -18.97 36.86 0.46
N GLN A 511 -19.15 36.49 1.73
CA GLN A 511 -18.08 36.41 2.73
C GLN A 511 -17.01 35.37 2.34
N ASP A 512 -17.43 34.24 1.78
CA ASP A 512 -16.50 33.21 1.33
C ASP A 512 -15.62 33.69 0.17
N TYR A 513 -16.20 34.37 -0.83
CA TYR A 513 -15.44 34.93 -1.94
C TYR A 513 -14.45 36.01 -1.49
N ILE A 514 -14.87 36.88 -0.55
CA ILE A 514 -13.99 37.91 0.03
C ILE A 514 -12.85 37.24 0.79
N ALA A 515 -13.14 36.30 1.70
CA ALA A 515 -12.11 35.65 2.51
C ALA A 515 -11.13 34.84 1.64
N MET A 516 -11.63 34.06 0.70
CA MET A 516 -10.82 33.33 -0.26
C MET A 516 -9.96 34.29 -1.10
N GLY A 517 -10.55 35.37 -1.63
CA GLY A 517 -9.84 36.37 -2.43
C GLY A 517 -8.72 37.07 -1.65
N ILE A 518 -8.97 37.45 -0.40
CA ILE A 518 -7.97 38.06 0.48
C ILE A 518 -6.82 37.09 0.75
N ILE A 519 -7.11 35.84 1.16
CA ILE A 519 -6.06 34.86 1.46
C ILE A 519 -5.23 34.57 0.21
N THR A 520 -5.88 34.36 -0.94
CA THR A 520 -5.20 34.13 -2.22
C THR A 520 -4.35 35.32 -2.63
N LEU A 521 -4.85 36.56 -2.51
CA LEU A 521 -4.11 37.77 -2.86
C LEU A 521 -2.87 37.95 -1.96
N ILE A 522 -3.04 37.82 -0.65
CA ILE A 522 -1.92 37.91 0.31
C ILE A 522 -0.86 36.86 -0.03
N TYR A 523 -1.28 35.61 -0.26
CA TYR A 523 -0.34 34.55 -0.62
C TYR A 523 0.34 34.81 -1.97
N ALA A 524 -0.41 35.26 -2.98
CA ALA A 524 0.16 35.57 -4.29
C ALA A 524 1.25 36.64 -4.20
N VAL A 525 1.00 37.73 -3.45
CA VAL A 525 2.02 38.76 -3.20
C VAL A 525 3.26 38.13 -2.55
N ILE A 526 3.09 37.38 -1.46
CA ILE A 526 4.22 36.77 -0.74
C ILE A 526 4.97 35.75 -1.62
N ALA A 527 4.27 35.00 -2.46
CA ALA A 527 4.85 33.95 -3.30
C ALA A 527 5.62 34.52 -4.51
N PHE A 528 5.13 35.60 -5.13
CA PHE A 528 5.78 36.23 -6.29
C PHE A 528 6.88 37.23 -5.93
N VAL A 529 6.89 37.77 -4.71
CA VAL A 529 7.99 38.62 -4.23
C VAL A 529 9.31 37.83 -4.27
N HIS A 530 10.36 38.43 -4.83
CA HIS A 530 11.71 37.85 -4.96
C HIS A 530 11.73 36.44 -5.56
N LEU A 531 10.91 36.19 -6.58
CA LEU A 531 10.84 34.88 -7.23
C LEU A 531 12.08 34.57 -8.08
N GLY A 532 12.68 35.59 -8.69
CA GLY A 532 13.87 35.49 -9.53
C GLY A 532 14.06 36.75 -10.36
N SER A 533 15.23 36.91 -10.98
CA SER A 533 15.52 37.98 -11.93
C SER A 533 14.67 37.83 -13.20
N LEU A 534 14.23 38.96 -13.75
CA LEU A 534 13.48 39.07 -15.01
C LEU A 534 14.38 39.10 -16.25
N LYS A 535 15.69 39.14 -16.04
CA LYS A 535 16.71 39.16 -17.09
C LYS A 535 17.78 38.12 -16.76
N ALA A 536 18.32 37.53 -17.80
CA ALA A 536 19.49 36.67 -17.83
C ALA A 536 20.10 36.81 -19.24
N PRO A 537 21.39 36.48 -19.43
CA PRO A 537 21.97 36.44 -20.76
C PRO A 537 21.17 35.53 -21.71
N GLU A 538 21.04 35.96 -22.97
CA GLU A 538 20.24 35.33 -24.03
C GLU A 538 21.02 35.06 -25.32
N THR A 539 22.12 35.78 -25.60
CA THR A 539 22.97 35.51 -26.77
C THR A 539 23.83 34.27 -26.53
N GLU A 540 24.28 33.58 -27.59
CA GLU A 540 25.03 32.32 -27.46
C GLU A 540 26.25 32.30 -28.37
N TYR A 541 27.39 31.94 -27.81
CA TYR A 541 28.63 31.65 -28.51
C TYR A 541 29.07 30.20 -28.26
N SER A 542 29.62 29.56 -29.29
CA SER A 542 30.12 28.18 -29.24
C SER A 542 31.56 28.15 -29.72
N VAL A 543 32.50 27.86 -28.82
CA VAL A 543 33.92 27.69 -29.17
C VAL A 543 34.16 26.43 -29.99
N VAL A 544 33.24 25.45 -29.93
CA VAL A 544 33.30 24.23 -30.76
C VAL A 544 32.97 24.54 -32.23
N THR A 545 31.92 25.32 -32.49
CA THR A 545 31.43 25.54 -33.86
C THR A 545 31.95 26.83 -34.48
N GLN A 546 32.20 27.87 -33.69
CA GLN A 546 32.68 29.18 -34.15
C GLN A 546 34.19 29.37 -33.97
N GLY A 547 34.84 28.48 -33.20
CA GLY A 547 36.29 28.47 -32.98
C GLY A 547 36.72 29.13 -31.67
N ALA A 548 37.98 28.90 -31.32
CA ALA A 548 38.58 29.37 -30.07
C ALA A 548 38.51 30.90 -29.93
N VAL A 549 38.24 31.35 -28.71
CA VAL A 549 38.19 32.77 -28.36
C VAL A 549 39.56 33.21 -27.90
N VAL A 550 40.07 34.31 -28.43
CA VAL A 550 41.31 34.97 -27.97
C VAL A 550 40.95 36.39 -27.54
N ALA A 551 40.73 36.57 -26.25
CA ALA A 551 40.42 37.87 -25.65
C ALA A 551 41.70 38.69 -25.46
N ASP A 552 41.81 39.86 -26.10
CA ASP A 552 42.89 40.84 -25.92
C ASP A 552 42.44 41.93 -24.95
N MET A 553 43.13 42.07 -23.81
CA MET A 553 42.87 43.13 -22.82
C MET A 553 43.52 44.47 -23.20
N GLY A 554 44.26 44.54 -24.32
CA GLY A 554 44.98 45.70 -24.82
C GLY A 554 46.33 45.96 -24.14
N GLN A 555 46.46 45.54 -22.88
CA GLN A 555 47.67 45.61 -22.05
C GLN A 555 47.69 44.45 -21.05
N ASP A 556 48.83 44.22 -20.38
CA ASP A 556 48.87 43.25 -19.28
C ASP A 556 48.01 43.75 -18.11
N VAL A 557 47.05 42.91 -17.71
CA VAL A 557 46.13 43.17 -16.59
C VAL A 557 46.25 42.03 -15.59
N SER A 558 46.23 42.35 -14.29
CA SER A 558 46.12 41.34 -13.23
C SER A 558 44.68 40.86 -13.14
N LEU A 559 44.39 39.73 -13.79
CA LEU A 559 43.07 39.10 -13.83
C LEU A 559 42.81 38.32 -12.55
N GLY A 560 41.72 38.66 -11.87
CA GLY A 560 41.24 38.00 -10.66
C GLY A 560 40.39 36.79 -11.01
N LYS A 561 39.21 37.01 -11.59
CA LYS A 561 38.23 35.94 -11.91
C LYS A 561 37.73 36.00 -13.34
N MET A 562 37.32 34.83 -13.81
CA MET A 562 36.48 34.64 -14.98
C MET A 562 35.11 34.18 -14.50
N ALA A 563 34.05 34.72 -15.07
CA ALA A 563 32.69 34.31 -14.80
C ALA A 563 31.92 34.09 -16.10
N GLU A 564 31.22 32.97 -16.17
CA GLU A 564 30.55 32.52 -17.37
C GLU A 564 29.09 32.18 -17.05
N TYR A 565 28.18 32.65 -17.91
CA TYR A 565 26.80 32.23 -17.89
C TYR A 565 26.61 31.17 -18.96
N LEU A 566 26.34 29.92 -18.55
CA LEU A 566 26.15 28.82 -19.50
C LEU A 566 24.70 28.71 -19.97
N GLY A 567 24.52 28.31 -21.22
CA GLY A 567 23.23 27.97 -21.80
C GLY A 567 22.84 26.52 -21.47
N TYR A 568 22.40 25.74 -22.46
CA TYR A 568 21.77 24.44 -22.22
C TYR A 568 22.75 23.27 -22.02
N GLN A 569 24.04 23.46 -22.29
CA GLN A 569 25.07 22.43 -22.14
C GLN A 569 25.67 22.45 -20.73
N ASN A 570 25.58 21.32 -20.03
CA ASN A 570 26.01 21.21 -18.64
C ASN A 570 27.42 20.63 -18.54
N ASN A 571 28.28 21.27 -17.75
CA ASN A 571 29.68 20.94 -17.55
C ASN A 571 30.50 20.77 -18.85
N PRO A 572 30.42 21.70 -19.83
CA PRO A 572 31.31 21.66 -20.98
C PRO A 572 32.75 21.91 -20.52
N LYS A 573 33.71 21.29 -21.23
CA LYS A 573 35.13 21.35 -20.87
C LYS A 573 35.94 22.19 -21.85
N TYR A 574 36.76 23.08 -21.32
CA TYR A 574 37.58 23.96 -22.14
C TYR A 574 39.05 23.92 -21.73
N LEU A 575 39.91 24.30 -22.67
CA LEU A 575 41.32 24.60 -22.45
C LEU A 575 41.46 26.12 -22.31
N VAL A 576 42.24 26.56 -21.34
CA VAL A 576 42.48 27.98 -21.08
C VAL A 576 43.98 28.23 -21.05
N ASP A 577 44.43 29.08 -21.95
CA ASP A 577 45.82 29.54 -22.01
C ASP A 577 45.87 31.07 -21.85
N TYR A 578 47.02 31.59 -21.42
CA TYR A 578 47.24 33.03 -21.29
C TYR A 578 48.63 33.45 -21.80
N SER A 579 48.76 34.69 -22.25
CA SER A 579 50.00 35.24 -22.81
C SER A 579 50.08 36.76 -22.62
N SER A 580 51.30 37.30 -22.52
CA SER A 580 51.53 38.76 -22.55
C SER A 580 51.83 39.29 -23.96
N ASP A 581 52.33 38.44 -24.87
CA ASP A 581 52.79 38.82 -26.20
C ASP A 581 51.97 38.21 -27.36
N GLY A 582 51.03 37.31 -27.05
CA GLY A 582 50.15 36.65 -28.03
C GLY A 582 50.82 35.50 -28.80
N THR A 583 52.10 35.22 -28.54
CA THR A 583 52.91 34.20 -29.23
C THR A 583 53.40 33.10 -28.30
N ASN A 584 53.83 33.45 -27.08
CA ASN A 584 54.26 32.53 -26.03
C ASN A 584 53.11 32.31 -25.06
N TRP A 585 52.51 31.12 -25.10
CA TRP A 585 51.32 30.78 -24.32
C TRP A 585 51.67 29.93 -23.10
N ASN A 586 51.17 30.34 -21.94
CA ASN A 586 51.19 29.55 -20.71
C ASN A 586 49.83 28.87 -20.55
N THR A 587 49.81 27.61 -20.15
CA THR A 587 48.57 26.86 -19.94
C THR A 587 48.09 27.00 -18.51
N LEU A 588 46.85 27.42 -18.33
CA LEU A 588 46.15 27.43 -17.04
C LEU A 588 45.32 26.16 -16.86
N TYR A 589 44.58 25.78 -17.89
CA TYR A 589 43.80 24.54 -17.95
C TYR A 589 44.11 23.81 -19.26
N GLY A 590 44.81 22.67 -19.16
CA GLY A 590 45.31 21.90 -20.30
C GLY A 590 44.56 20.59 -20.52
N ALA A 591 44.99 19.78 -21.49
CA ALA A 591 44.30 18.54 -21.86
C ALA A 591 44.17 17.52 -20.70
N ASP A 592 45.14 17.49 -19.78
CA ASP A 592 45.14 16.59 -18.63
C ASP A 592 44.24 17.07 -17.48
N ASN A 593 43.94 18.38 -17.43
CA ASN A 593 43.07 19.00 -16.44
C ASN A 593 42.29 20.14 -17.07
N PRO A 594 41.32 19.82 -17.96
CA PRO A 594 40.53 20.83 -18.63
C PRO A 594 39.61 21.52 -17.64
N TRP A 595 39.28 22.77 -17.93
CA TRP A 595 38.36 23.57 -17.14
C TRP A 595 36.92 23.06 -17.31
N ASP A 596 36.26 22.68 -16.20
CA ASP A 596 34.83 22.39 -16.16
C ASP A 596 34.06 23.69 -15.87
N ALA A 597 33.35 24.20 -16.88
CA ALA A 597 32.63 25.48 -16.80
C ALA A 597 31.34 25.42 -15.95
N GLY A 598 31.01 24.28 -15.35
CA GLY A 598 29.95 24.19 -14.35
C GLY A 598 28.53 24.09 -14.93
N SER A 599 27.56 24.74 -14.27
CA SER A 599 26.14 24.44 -14.41
C SER A 599 25.38 25.39 -15.36
N VAL A 600 24.22 24.93 -15.83
CA VAL A 600 23.40 25.60 -16.86
C VAL A 600 22.52 26.72 -16.31
N PHE A 601 22.31 27.76 -17.12
CA PHE A 601 21.45 28.91 -16.83
C PHE A 601 21.74 29.53 -15.44
N CYS A 602 23.02 29.66 -15.12
CA CYS A 602 23.52 30.34 -13.95
C CYS A 602 24.92 30.89 -14.21
N TRP A 603 25.32 31.87 -13.41
CA TRP A 603 26.71 32.33 -13.35
C TRP A 603 27.58 31.31 -12.62
N ASN A 604 28.63 30.86 -13.30
CA ASN A 604 29.72 30.08 -12.75
C ASN A 604 30.94 30.99 -12.60
N TYR A 605 31.80 30.70 -11.63
CA TYR A 605 32.91 31.59 -11.27
C TYR A 605 34.18 30.77 -11.08
N THR A 606 35.23 31.19 -11.77
CA THR A 606 36.55 30.55 -11.76
C THR A 606 37.61 31.58 -11.41
N ASP A 607 38.42 31.29 -10.38
CA ASP A 607 39.56 32.13 -10.04
C ASP A 607 40.69 31.92 -11.07
N LEU A 608 41.17 33.00 -11.67
CA LEU A 608 42.29 32.99 -12.62
C LEU A 608 43.60 33.31 -11.90
N ASN A 609 43.66 34.45 -11.20
CA ASN A 609 44.83 34.96 -10.48
C ASN A 609 46.12 34.98 -11.32
N VAL A 610 46.04 35.43 -12.57
CA VAL A 610 47.18 35.56 -13.49
C VAL A 610 47.34 37.00 -13.98
N THR A 611 48.54 37.40 -14.36
CA THR A 611 48.76 38.65 -15.11
C THR A 611 48.98 38.31 -16.57
N ALA A 612 48.11 38.80 -17.43
CA ALA A 612 48.13 38.50 -18.86
C ALA A 612 47.47 39.62 -19.67
N ARG A 613 47.88 39.75 -20.93
CA ARG A 613 47.20 40.57 -21.94
C ARG A 613 46.19 39.74 -22.74
N TYR A 614 46.53 38.52 -23.09
CA TYR A 614 45.72 37.62 -23.89
C TYR A 614 45.24 36.43 -23.06
N VAL A 615 43.96 36.09 -23.18
CA VAL A 615 43.38 34.85 -22.66
C VAL A 615 42.73 34.09 -23.81
N ARG A 616 43.12 32.83 -23.99
CA ARG A 616 42.58 31.95 -25.03
C ARG A 616 41.74 30.85 -24.42
N ILE A 617 40.51 30.69 -24.90
CA ILE A 617 39.59 29.62 -24.53
C ILE A 617 39.32 28.76 -25.75
N SER A 618 39.63 27.47 -25.66
CA SER A 618 39.47 26.48 -26.74
C SER A 618 38.67 25.28 -26.26
N PRO A 619 37.95 24.54 -27.13
CA PRO A 619 37.26 23.32 -26.71
C PRO A 619 38.26 22.23 -26.30
N ALA A 620 37.96 21.50 -25.23
CA ALA A 620 38.66 20.25 -24.95
C ALA A 620 38.28 19.19 -26.01
N ALA A 621 39.15 18.20 -26.22
CA ALA A 621 38.98 17.20 -27.28
C ALA A 621 37.67 16.37 -27.18
N ASP A 622 37.11 16.22 -25.97
CA ASP A 622 35.87 15.51 -25.70
C ASP A 622 34.61 16.40 -25.78
N THR A 623 34.76 17.71 -25.94
CA THR A 623 33.65 18.66 -25.97
C THR A 623 33.10 18.78 -27.39
N THR A 624 31.96 18.13 -27.62
CA THR A 624 31.29 18.06 -28.94
C THR A 624 30.20 19.10 -29.13
N ASN A 625 29.65 19.62 -28.03
CA ASN A 625 28.68 20.71 -28.04
C ASN A 625 28.93 21.57 -26.81
N ASP A 626 28.75 22.87 -26.97
CA ASP A 626 28.87 23.87 -25.93
C ASP A 626 27.85 24.99 -26.12
N SER A 627 27.73 25.84 -25.12
CA SER A 627 26.72 26.90 -25.05
C SER A 627 27.16 27.92 -23.99
N ILE A 628 27.97 28.90 -24.38
CA ILE A 628 28.38 30.00 -23.50
C ILE A 628 27.52 31.20 -23.88
N MET A 629 26.73 31.71 -22.94
CA MET A 629 25.85 32.84 -23.22
C MET A 629 26.53 34.17 -22.93
N GLU A 630 27.38 34.22 -21.91
CA GLU A 630 28.12 35.44 -21.56
C GLU A 630 29.42 35.07 -20.86
N LEU A 631 30.49 35.84 -21.09
CA LEU A 631 31.79 35.64 -20.46
C LEU A 631 32.37 36.96 -19.93
N VAL A 632 32.62 37.03 -18.64
CA VAL A 632 33.08 38.23 -17.95
C VAL A 632 34.46 37.97 -17.35
N PHE A 633 35.40 38.87 -17.58
CA PHE A 633 36.68 38.90 -16.86
C PHE A 633 36.66 40.01 -15.81
N THR A 634 37.35 39.79 -14.70
CA THR A 634 37.52 40.78 -13.63
C THR A 634 38.99 40.93 -13.28
N ASP A 635 39.39 42.12 -12.86
CA ASP A 635 40.69 42.34 -12.24
C ASP A 635 40.74 41.75 -10.81
N THR A 636 41.88 41.82 -10.15
CA THR A 636 42.05 41.36 -8.76
C THR A 636 41.26 42.17 -7.73
N GLU A 637 40.74 43.35 -8.10
CA GLU A 637 39.87 44.18 -7.27
C GLU A 637 38.37 43.85 -7.49
N GLY A 638 38.05 43.06 -8.52
CA GLY A 638 36.70 42.65 -8.90
C GLY A 638 36.00 43.58 -9.89
N ASN A 639 36.71 44.54 -10.49
CA ASN A 639 36.16 45.38 -11.55
C ASN A 639 36.10 44.61 -12.86
N VAL A 640 35.04 44.78 -13.64
CA VAL A 640 34.88 44.14 -14.95
C VAL A 640 35.92 44.66 -15.94
N VAL A 641 36.61 43.74 -16.61
CA VAL A 641 37.61 44.02 -17.65
C VAL A 641 37.08 43.47 -18.97
N THR A 642 36.60 44.37 -19.84
CA THR A 642 36.09 43.99 -21.16
C THR A 642 37.24 43.96 -22.18
N PRO A 643 37.40 42.89 -22.97
CA PRO A 643 38.44 42.82 -24.00
C PRO A 643 38.30 43.94 -25.04
N VAL A 644 39.41 44.50 -25.52
CA VAL A 644 39.41 45.54 -26.56
C VAL A 644 38.90 45.02 -27.90
N ASN A 645 39.02 43.70 -28.13
CA ASN A 645 38.50 43.01 -29.29
C ASN A 645 37.15 42.31 -29.03
N ALA A 646 36.40 42.72 -28.00
CA ALA A 646 35.06 42.17 -27.71
C ALA A 646 34.11 42.23 -28.93
N GLY A 647 34.28 43.21 -29.82
CA GLY A 647 33.52 43.31 -31.07
C GLY A 647 33.70 42.13 -32.02
N ASP A 648 34.83 41.42 -31.97
CA ASP A 648 35.09 40.21 -32.78
C ASP A 648 34.26 39.02 -32.28
N TYR A 649 33.86 39.05 -31.00
CA TYR A 649 33.07 38.03 -30.32
C TYR A 649 31.78 38.66 -29.76
N SER A 650 31.09 39.43 -30.61
CA SER A 650 29.99 40.30 -30.17
C SER A 650 28.91 39.61 -29.33
N THR A 651 28.58 38.34 -29.58
CA THR A 651 27.56 37.58 -28.84
C THR A 651 28.05 36.95 -27.53
N LEU A 652 29.31 37.17 -27.14
CA LEU A 652 29.92 36.61 -25.93
C LEU A 652 30.18 37.69 -24.87
N PHE A 653 30.17 38.96 -25.27
CA PHE A 653 30.52 40.12 -24.46
C PHE A 653 29.48 41.25 -24.57
N ASP A 654 28.27 40.99 -25.11
CA ASP A 654 27.24 42.01 -25.32
C ASP A 654 26.33 42.27 -24.12
N GLU A 655 26.28 41.37 -23.13
CA GLU A 655 25.39 41.47 -21.96
C GLU A 655 26.15 41.54 -20.62
N GLN A 656 27.35 42.14 -20.65
CA GLN A 656 28.21 42.35 -19.48
C GLN A 656 27.52 43.11 -18.32
N ASP A 657 26.50 43.93 -18.60
CA ASP A 657 25.73 44.65 -17.59
C ASP A 657 24.85 43.73 -16.73
N LEU A 658 24.61 42.48 -17.16
CA LEU A 658 23.90 41.44 -16.41
C LEU A 658 24.82 40.67 -15.44
N TYR A 659 26.13 40.95 -15.45
CA TYR A 659 27.09 40.32 -14.57
C TYR A 659 26.68 40.47 -13.10
N ALA A 660 26.60 39.35 -12.41
CA ALA A 660 26.44 39.33 -10.97
C ALA A 660 27.77 38.94 -10.32
N ALA A 661 28.25 39.72 -9.35
CA ALA A 661 29.50 39.41 -8.65
C ALA A 661 29.41 38.13 -7.78
N ARG A 662 28.19 37.62 -7.54
CA ARG A 662 27.93 36.42 -6.73
C ARG A 662 26.70 35.66 -7.25
N ALA A 663 26.77 34.33 -7.24
CA ALA A 663 25.60 33.47 -7.41
C ALA A 663 24.59 33.65 -6.25
N THR A 664 23.34 33.91 -6.59
CA THR A 664 22.22 34.06 -5.67
C THR A 664 21.09 33.11 -6.09
N ASN A 665 20.10 32.90 -5.22
CA ASN A 665 18.87 32.23 -5.65
C ASN A 665 18.10 33.03 -6.72
N LEU A 666 18.42 34.30 -6.98
CA LEU A 666 17.70 35.14 -7.93
C LEU A 666 18.26 35.08 -9.35
N ASN A 667 19.52 34.73 -9.55
CA ASN A 667 20.23 34.92 -10.82
C ASN A 667 20.68 33.63 -11.52
N GLY A 668 20.16 32.48 -11.10
CA GLY A 668 20.45 31.22 -11.78
C GLY A 668 19.62 30.05 -11.27
N THR A 669 19.84 28.90 -11.89
CA THR A 669 19.28 27.62 -11.44
C THR A 669 19.91 27.16 -10.14
N TYR A 670 19.14 26.42 -9.34
CA TYR A 670 19.64 25.68 -8.19
C TYR A 670 18.79 24.42 -7.97
N PHE A 671 19.35 23.41 -7.30
CA PHE A 671 18.66 22.13 -7.08
C PHE A 671 18.11 21.56 -8.42
N ASP A 672 16.95 20.90 -8.42
CA ASP A 672 16.35 20.25 -9.58
C ASP A 672 15.88 21.23 -10.70
N GLU A 673 16.08 22.55 -10.56
CA GLU A 673 15.80 23.51 -11.65
C GLU A 673 16.72 23.31 -12.86
N ILE A 674 17.94 22.83 -12.62
CA ILE A 674 18.92 22.43 -13.64
C ILE A 674 18.35 21.40 -14.61
N TYR A 675 17.40 20.57 -14.16
CA TYR A 675 16.77 19.53 -14.98
C TYR A 675 15.51 20.05 -15.65
N HIS A 676 14.58 20.59 -14.86
CA HIS A 676 13.25 20.92 -15.35
C HIS A 676 13.19 22.24 -16.12
N GLY A 677 13.91 23.27 -15.67
CA GLY A 677 14.02 24.54 -16.38
C GLY A 677 14.77 24.36 -17.70
N ARG A 678 15.89 23.62 -17.66
CA ARG A 678 16.63 23.24 -18.88
C ARG A 678 15.76 22.49 -19.87
N THR A 679 15.05 21.45 -19.45
CA THR A 679 14.22 20.69 -20.41
C THR A 679 13.04 21.48 -20.94
N ALA A 680 12.54 22.48 -20.21
CA ALA A 680 11.59 23.43 -20.77
C ALA A 680 12.20 24.24 -21.94
N TYR A 681 13.44 24.73 -21.79
CA TYR A 681 14.19 25.36 -22.87
C TYR A 681 14.42 24.40 -24.05
N GLU A 682 14.83 23.16 -23.78
CA GLU A 682 15.07 22.14 -24.81
C GLU A 682 13.80 21.83 -25.62
N MET A 683 12.64 21.74 -24.96
CA MET A 683 11.35 21.52 -25.62
C MET A 683 10.96 22.67 -26.56
N ILE A 684 11.21 23.92 -26.14
CA ILE A 684 10.93 25.13 -26.95
C ILE A 684 11.80 25.12 -28.23
N HIS A 685 13.08 24.79 -28.07
CA HIS A 685 14.07 24.82 -29.15
C HIS A 685 14.14 23.49 -29.94
N LYS A 686 13.28 22.52 -29.61
CA LYS A 686 13.26 21.17 -30.21
C LYS A 686 14.57 20.40 -30.06
N LEU A 687 15.34 20.71 -29.03
CA LEU A 687 16.58 20.02 -28.67
C LEU A 687 16.27 18.69 -27.98
N TYR A 688 17.29 17.83 -27.86
CA TYR A 688 17.18 16.61 -27.06
C TYR A 688 16.77 16.95 -25.62
N CYS A 689 15.72 16.31 -25.12
CA CYS A 689 15.22 16.51 -23.76
C CYS A 689 16.07 15.71 -22.76
N TYR A 690 16.89 16.41 -21.99
CA TYR A 690 17.78 15.83 -20.99
C TYR A 690 17.02 15.12 -19.86
N GLU A 691 16.05 15.81 -19.25
CA GLU A 691 15.22 15.21 -18.20
C GLU A 691 14.16 14.32 -18.85
N ASN A 692 14.37 13.00 -18.74
CA ASN A 692 13.46 11.97 -19.23
C ASN A 692 12.99 10.99 -18.13
N THR A 693 13.27 11.28 -16.86
CA THR A 693 12.87 10.41 -15.73
C THR A 693 11.42 10.65 -15.30
N HIS A 694 10.80 11.72 -15.79
CA HIS A 694 9.41 12.06 -15.52
C HIS A 694 8.58 12.38 -16.78
N PRO A 695 7.25 12.13 -16.72
CA PRO A 695 6.32 12.56 -17.76
C PRO A 695 6.41 14.06 -18.09
N PRO A 696 6.13 14.45 -19.34
CA PRO A 696 6.52 15.76 -19.87
C PRO A 696 5.63 16.95 -19.47
N LEU A 697 4.35 16.76 -19.12
CA LEU A 697 3.40 17.87 -18.95
C LEU A 697 3.86 18.92 -17.93
N GLY A 698 4.52 18.50 -16.85
CA GLY A 698 5.05 19.45 -15.87
C GLY A 698 6.10 20.40 -16.47
N LYS A 699 6.95 19.87 -17.36
CA LYS A 699 8.00 20.63 -18.07
C LYS A 699 7.40 21.49 -19.19
N GLU A 700 6.34 21.02 -19.85
CA GLU A 700 5.57 21.84 -20.78
C GLU A 700 4.95 23.08 -20.12
N LEU A 701 4.42 22.92 -18.90
CA LEU A 701 3.89 24.05 -18.13
C LEU A 701 4.98 25.04 -17.70
N ILE A 702 6.20 24.56 -17.43
CA ILE A 702 7.37 25.42 -17.19
C ILE A 702 7.75 26.16 -18.49
N ALA A 703 7.74 25.46 -19.63
CA ALA A 703 8.03 26.04 -20.94
C ALA A 703 7.08 27.19 -21.30
N LEU A 704 5.81 27.12 -20.91
CA LEU A 704 4.89 28.27 -21.06
C LEU A 704 5.35 29.50 -20.28
N GLY A 705 5.95 29.34 -19.09
CA GLY A 705 6.51 30.44 -18.33
C GLY A 705 7.72 31.05 -19.03
N VAL A 706 8.62 30.20 -19.54
CA VAL A 706 9.80 30.61 -20.32
C VAL A 706 9.39 31.35 -21.61
N LEU A 707 8.35 30.88 -22.32
CA LEU A 707 7.84 31.55 -23.52
C LEU A 707 7.25 32.94 -23.26
N ILE A 708 6.72 33.19 -22.05
CA ILE A 708 6.08 34.47 -21.70
C ILE A 708 7.11 35.48 -21.18
N PHE A 709 8.10 35.03 -20.41
CA PHE A 709 9.01 35.90 -19.65
C PHE A 709 10.50 35.76 -20.02
N GLY A 710 10.84 34.91 -21.00
CA GLY A 710 12.22 34.59 -21.36
C GLY A 710 12.82 33.46 -20.51
N MET A 711 14.01 32.98 -20.91
CA MET A 711 14.77 31.96 -20.19
C MET A 711 15.52 32.57 -19.01
N CYS A 712 14.75 33.05 -18.03
CA CYS A 712 15.26 33.69 -16.82
C CYS A 712 14.66 33.05 -15.54
N PRO A 713 15.30 33.23 -14.36
CA PRO A 713 14.83 32.70 -13.07
C PRO A 713 13.35 32.98 -12.76
N PHE A 714 12.87 34.18 -13.08
CA PHE A 714 11.46 34.50 -12.93
C PHE A 714 10.58 33.65 -13.86
N GLY A 715 10.96 33.54 -15.15
CA GLY A 715 10.16 32.88 -16.18
C GLY A 715 9.91 31.42 -15.92
N TRP A 716 10.94 30.63 -15.59
CA TRP A 716 10.77 29.20 -15.31
C TRP A 716 10.07 28.92 -13.97
N ARG A 717 10.15 29.82 -12.98
CA ARG A 717 9.46 29.68 -11.67
C ARG A 717 8.01 30.18 -11.68
N PHE A 718 7.65 31.04 -12.62
CA PHE A 718 6.36 31.74 -12.63
C PHE A 718 5.17 30.77 -12.63
N MET A 719 5.18 29.79 -13.54
CA MET A 719 4.04 28.87 -13.71
C MET A 719 3.87 27.94 -12.51
N GLY A 720 4.96 27.52 -11.87
CA GLY A 720 4.90 26.75 -10.62
C GLY A 720 4.24 27.57 -9.51
N THR A 721 4.66 28.84 -9.38
CA THR A 721 4.15 29.76 -8.35
C THR A 721 2.67 30.06 -8.56
N LEU A 722 2.27 30.32 -9.81
CA LEU A 722 0.86 30.52 -10.19
C LEU A 722 0.00 29.31 -9.82
N PHE A 723 0.47 28.09 -10.09
CA PHE A 723 -0.27 26.88 -9.74
C PHE A 723 -0.36 26.69 -8.23
N GLY A 724 0.68 27.05 -7.47
CA GLY A 724 0.61 27.15 -6.01
C GLY A 724 -0.48 28.12 -5.53
N VAL A 725 -0.55 29.32 -6.12
CA VAL A 725 -1.61 30.29 -5.83
C VAL A 725 -3.00 29.73 -6.14
N LEU A 726 -3.16 28.98 -7.24
CA LEU A 726 -4.42 28.34 -7.62
C LEU A 726 -4.85 27.21 -6.67
N MET A 727 -3.93 26.58 -5.93
CA MET A 727 -4.29 25.59 -4.90
C MET A 727 -5.12 26.20 -3.76
N VAL A 728 -4.90 27.48 -3.42
CA VAL A 728 -5.57 28.20 -2.33
C VAL A 728 -7.10 28.29 -2.52
N PRO A 729 -7.64 28.79 -3.66
CA PRO A 729 -9.08 28.79 -3.88
C PRO A 729 -9.65 27.38 -4.02
N ILE A 730 -8.89 26.41 -4.54
CA ILE A 730 -9.33 25.00 -4.63
C ILE A 730 -9.54 24.41 -3.23
N ILE A 731 -8.56 24.56 -2.33
CA ILE A 731 -8.68 24.02 -0.96
C ILE A 731 -9.75 24.75 -0.16
N TYR A 732 -9.95 26.06 -0.37
CA TYR A 732 -11.03 26.81 0.26
C TYR A 732 -12.40 26.29 -0.20
N ASN A 733 -12.59 26.15 -1.51
CA ASN A 733 -13.84 25.66 -2.08
C ASN A 733 -14.13 24.21 -1.65
N PHE A 734 -13.10 23.35 -1.65
CA PHE A 734 -13.21 21.99 -1.10
C PHE A 734 -13.63 22.02 0.37
N SER A 735 -12.94 22.80 1.20
CA SER A 735 -13.23 22.97 2.63
C SER A 735 -14.65 23.49 2.87
N LYS A 736 -15.12 24.49 2.11
CA LYS A 736 -16.50 25.00 2.24
C LYS A 736 -17.53 23.94 1.90
N LYS A 737 -17.33 23.19 0.81
CA LYS A 737 -18.24 22.09 0.44
C LYS A 737 -18.19 20.95 1.44
N PHE A 738 -17.02 20.70 2.04
CA PHE A 738 -16.78 19.64 2.98
C PHE A 738 -17.33 19.95 4.38
N PHE A 739 -16.99 21.10 4.95
CA PHE A 739 -17.40 21.52 6.30
C PHE A 739 -18.77 22.19 6.35
N LYS A 740 -19.17 22.86 5.26
CA LYS A 740 -20.37 23.71 5.14
C LYS A 740 -20.31 25.03 5.93
N GLU A 741 -19.20 25.30 6.61
CA GLU A 741 -19.00 26.43 7.50
C GLU A 741 -17.86 27.33 7.01
N THR A 742 -18.07 28.65 7.00
CA THR A 742 -17.07 29.62 6.50
C THR A 742 -15.85 29.69 7.41
N TRP A 743 -16.04 29.77 8.73
CA TRP A 743 -14.95 29.97 9.68
C TRP A 743 -13.85 28.90 9.60
N ILE A 744 -14.24 27.62 9.50
CA ILE A 744 -13.28 26.52 9.44
C ILE A 744 -12.66 26.39 8.06
N SER A 745 -13.38 26.82 7.01
CA SER A 745 -12.81 26.89 5.66
C SER A 745 -11.68 27.91 5.62
N ILE A 746 -11.87 29.08 6.22
CA ILE A 746 -10.82 30.10 6.41
C ILE A 746 -9.63 29.51 7.18
N VAL A 747 -9.87 28.91 8.35
CA VAL A 747 -8.79 28.30 9.17
C VAL A 747 -8.03 27.24 8.39
N THR A 748 -8.73 26.33 7.71
CA THR A 748 -8.11 25.22 6.96
C THR A 748 -7.28 25.74 5.79
N THR A 749 -7.80 26.74 5.06
CA THR A 749 -7.08 27.37 3.96
C THR A 749 -5.84 28.11 4.47
N ILE A 750 -5.92 28.88 5.57
CA ILE A 750 -4.74 29.55 6.16
C ILE A 750 -3.66 28.53 6.53
N LEU A 751 -4.04 27.42 7.18
CA LEU A 751 -3.08 26.37 7.54
C LEU A 751 -2.39 25.75 6.31
N PHE A 752 -3.09 25.61 5.19
CA PHE A 752 -2.51 25.13 3.94
C PHE A 752 -1.64 26.19 3.25
N THR A 753 -2.14 27.42 3.15
CA THR A 753 -1.48 28.54 2.49
C THR A 753 -0.11 28.84 3.12
N PHE A 754 -0.03 28.83 4.46
CA PHE A 754 1.19 29.11 5.22
C PHE A 754 1.90 27.84 5.71
N ASP A 755 1.67 26.71 5.04
CA ASP A 755 2.53 25.54 5.19
C ASP A 755 3.87 25.78 4.48
N PHE A 756 4.97 25.39 5.12
CA PHE A 756 6.32 25.70 4.64
C PHE A 756 6.61 24.97 3.32
N MET A 757 6.17 23.71 3.18
CA MET A 757 6.39 22.91 1.98
C MET A 757 5.60 23.48 0.81
N HIS A 758 4.35 23.91 1.05
CA HIS A 758 3.56 24.59 0.03
C HIS A 758 4.25 25.84 -0.49
N PHE A 759 4.75 26.70 0.39
CA PHE A 759 5.45 27.92 -0.03
C PHE A 759 6.75 27.63 -0.80
N VAL A 760 7.62 26.77 -0.24
CA VAL A 760 8.94 26.50 -0.85
C VAL A 760 8.79 25.75 -2.17
N GLN A 761 7.98 24.69 -2.22
CA GLN A 761 7.84 23.85 -3.41
C GLN A 761 7.18 24.58 -4.58
N THR A 762 6.32 25.56 -4.29
CA THR A 762 5.61 26.31 -5.35
C THR A 762 6.49 27.40 -5.99
N ARG A 763 7.58 27.82 -5.32
CA ARG A 763 8.47 28.90 -5.80
C ARG A 763 9.70 28.42 -6.56
N ILE A 764 9.87 27.11 -6.72
CA ILE A 764 10.96 26.49 -7.46
C ILE A 764 10.42 25.82 -8.72
N SER A 765 11.18 25.83 -9.81
CA SER A 765 10.81 25.19 -11.08
C SER A 765 10.95 23.67 -11.01
N THR A 766 10.02 23.03 -10.29
CA THR A 766 9.89 21.58 -10.18
C THR A 766 8.49 21.13 -10.53
N ILE A 767 8.35 19.87 -10.98
CA ILE A 767 7.07 19.35 -11.46
C ILE A 767 6.08 18.96 -10.34
N ASP A 768 6.50 18.97 -9.08
CA ASP A 768 5.71 18.53 -7.92
C ASP A 768 4.48 19.41 -7.64
N VAL A 769 4.54 20.69 -8.01
CA VAL A 769 3.41 21.63 -7.86
C VAL A 769 2.25 21.29 -8.80
N TYR A 770 2.53 20.97 -10.05
CA TYR A 770 1.49 20.67 -11.04
C TYR A 770 0.75 19.38 -10.70
N VAL A 771 1.48 18.30 -10.40
CA VAL A 771 0.89 17.01 -10.02
C VAL A 771 0.03 17.16 -8.75
N THR A 772 0.47 17.95 -7.77
CA THR A 772 -0.28 18.18 -6.51
C THR A 772 -1.60 18.90 -6.76
N LEU A 773 -1.61 19.94 -7.60
CA LEU A 773 -2.83 20.68 -7.93
C LEU A 773 -3.85 19.78 -8.64
N PHE A 774 -3.39 18.97 -9.59
CA PHE A 774 -4.26 18.04 -10.31
C PHE A 774 -4.79 16.91 -9.42
N ILE A 775 -4.02 16.45 -8.43
CA ILE A 775 -4.50 15.53 -7.37
C ILE A 775 -5.60 16.20 -6.53
N MET A 776 -5.40 17.46 -6.12
CA MET A 776 -6.41 18.19 -5.35
C MET A 776 -7.73 18.32 -6.13
N LEU A 777 -7.65 18.63 -7.43
CA LEU A 777 -8.81 18.72 -8.32
C LEU A 777 -9.51 17.38 -8.50
N SER A 778 -8.76 16.29 -8.73
CA SER A 778 -9.35 14.96 -8.92
C SER A 778 -10.13 14.53 -7.67
N TYR A 779 -9.57 14.70 -6.48
CA TYR A 779 -10.27 14.43 -5.22
C TYR A 779 -11.43 15.39 -4.95
N PHE A 780 -11.31 16.67 -5.29
CA PHE A 780 -12.41 17.63 -5.19
C PHE A 780 -13.61 17.21 -6.05
N PHE A 781 -13.38 16.83 -7.30
CA PHE A 781 -14.43 16.38 -8.20
C PHE A 781 -15.01 15.03 -7.80
N MET A 782 -14.17 14.09 -7.34
CA MET A 782 -14.64 12.83 -6.75
C MET A 782 -15.52 13.08 -5.53
N TYR A 783 -15.15 14.02 -4.65
CA TYR A 783 -16.00 14.42 -3.53
C TYR A 783 -17.35 14.93 -4.03
N CYS A 784 -17.37 15.81 -5.02
CA CYS A 784 -18.61 16.31 -5.63
C CYS A 784 -19.47 15.17 -6.17
N TYR A 785 -18.87 14.18 -6.84
CA TYR A 785 -19.56 12.98 -7.31
C TYR A 785 -20.19 12.17 -6.16
N THR A 786 -19.47 11.96 -5.05
CA THR A 786 -20.02 11.20 -3.89
C THR A 786 -21.25 11.86 -3.26
N ARG A 787 -21.49 13.15 -3.52
CA ARG A 787 -22.68 13.89 -3.04
C ARG A 787 -23.91 13.69 -3.90
N LEU A 788 -23.77 13.09 -5.09
CA LEU A 788 -24.84 12.84 -6.03
C LEU A 788 -25.32 11.38 -5.98
N SER A 789 -26.56 11.18 -6.39
CA SER A 789 -27.18 9.88 -6.61
C SER A 789 -27.84 9.89 -7.98
N PHE A 790 -27.54 8.87 -8.80
CA PHE A 790 -28.19 8.73 -10.10
C PHE A 790 -29.67 8.32 -9.98
N PHE A 791 -30.19 8.10 -8.77
CA PHE A 791 -31.59 7.78 -8.53
C PHE A 791 -32.50 9.01 -8.45
N ASP A 792 -31.97 10.17 -8.05
CA ASP A 792 -32.71 11.45 -8.01
C ASP A 792 -32.08 12.55 -8.86
N THR A 793 -30.85 12.34 -9.34
CA THR A 793 -30.19 13.24 -10.30
C THR A 793 -30.12 12.58 -11.68
N LYS A 794 -30.32 13.38 -12.74
CA LYS A 794 -30.11 12.94 -14.13
C LYS A 794 -28.68 12.39 -14.28
N LEU A 795 -28.55 11.21 -14.89
CA LEU A 795 -27.26 10.51 -14.99
C LEU A 795 -26.19 11.37 -15.68
N SER A 796 -26.53 12.11 -16.73
CA SER A 796 -25.60 13.03 -17.40
C SER A 796 -24.99 14.04 -16.42
N LYS A 797 -25.77 14.58 -15.48
CA LYS A 797 -25.27 15.52 -14.46
C LYS A 797 -24.37 14.85 -13.43
N THR A 798 -24.54 13.56 -13.16
CA THR A 798 -23.63 12.82 -12.26
C THR A 798 -22.31 12.47 -12.96
N LEU A 799 -22.30 12.37 -14.29
CA LEU A 799 -21.10 12.09 -15.07
C LEU A 799 -20.18 13.30 -15.20
N ILE A 800 -20.67 14.55 -15.10
CA ILE A 800 -19.83 15.76 -15.18
C ILE A 800 -18.70 15.78 -14.13
N PRO A 801 -18.96 15.69 -12.81
CA PRO A 801 -17.87 15.66 -11.83
C PRO A 801 -17.01 14.40 -11.98
N LEU A 802 -17.55 13.30 -12.51
CA LEU A 802 -16.80 12.08 -12.74
C LEU A 802 -15.81 12.23 -13.91
N GLY A 803 -16.22 12.87 -15.00
CA GLY A 803 -15.38 13.19 -16.16
C GLY A 803 -14.31 14.23 -15.82
N LEU A 804 -14.65 15.28 -15.08
CA LEU A 804 -13.68 16.27 -14.59
C LEU A 804 -12.66 15.63 -13.64
N CYS A 805 -13.08 14.67 -12.82
CA CYS A 805 -12.17 13.88 -11.99
C CYS A 805 -11.19 13.07 -12.85
N GLY A 806 -11.68 12.39 -13.88
CA GLY A 806 -10.84 11.62 -14.81
C GLY A 806 -9.87 12.49 -15.61
N PHE A 807 -10.33 13.64 -16.08
CA PHE A 807 -9.50 14.63 -16.78
C PHE A 807 -8.37 15.17 -15.88
N ALA A 808 -8.70 15.62 -14.67
CA ALA A 808 -7.69 16.07 -13.70
C ALA A 808 -6.72 14.94 -13.31
N MET A 809 -7.19 13.70 -13.20
CA MET A 809 -6.32 12.54 -12.99
C MET A 809 -5.35 12.34 -14.16
N GLY A 810 -5.82 12.47 -15.41
CA GLY A 810 -4.96 12.39 -16.59
C GLY A 810 -3.85 13.43 -16.61
N LEU A 811 -4.17 14.68 -16.28
CA LEU A 811 -3.18 15.75 -16.14
C LEU A 811 -2.16 15.42 -15.03
N SER A 812 -2.63 14.89 -13.89
CA SER A 812 -1.76 14.46 -12.81
C SER A 812 -0.76 13.38 -13.25
N TRP A 813 -1.21 12.36 -14.01
CA TRP A 813 -0.33 11.29 -14.52
C TRP A 813 0.71 11.84 -15.48
N ALA A 814 0.29 12.71 -16.40
CA ALA A 814 1.14 13.33 -17.41
C ALA A 814 2.17 14.30 -16.80
N SER A 815 1.97 14.77 -15.56
CA SER A 815 2.97 15.58 -14.84
C SER A 815 3.99 14.73 -14.08
N LYS A 816 3.57 13.71 -13.32
CA LYS A 816 4.47 12.84 -12.52
C LYS A 816 3.78 11.52 -12.17
N TRP A 817 4.52 10.41 -12.14
CA TRP A 817 3.97 9.09 -11.76
C TRP A 817 3.39 9.02 -10.34
N THR A 818 3.76 9.94 -9.45
CA THR A 818 3.11 10.08 -8.14
C THR A 818 1.60 10.37 -8.28
N GLY A 819 1.18 10.96 -9.39
CA GLY A 819 -0.22 11.11 -9.77
C GLY A 819 -0.97 9.79 -9.93
N ILE A 820 -0.30 8.70 -10.33
CA ILE A 820 -0.91 7.37 -10.47
C ILE A 820 -1.36 6.83 -9.10
N TYR A 821 -0.62 7.17 -8.05
CA TYR A 821 -0.95 6.76 -6.69
C TYR A 821 -2.33 7.28 -6.24
N SER A 822 -2.72 8.46 -6.73
CA SER A 822 -4.05 9.04 -6.46
C SER A 822 -5.19 8.18 -7.01
N ALA A 823 -4.99 7.49 -8.13
CA ALA A 823 -6.00 6.69 -8.79
C ALA A 823 -6.50 5.53 -7.91
N ILE A 824 -5.63 4.95 -7.09
CA ILE A 824 -5.98 3.87 -6.16
C ILE A 824 -7.03 4.38 -5.16
N GLY A 825 -6.81 5.54 -4.56
CA GLY A 825 -7.75 6.12 -3.61
C GLY A 825 -9.07 6.56 -4.27
N LEU A 826 -9.00 7.13 -5.47
CA LEU A 826 -10.18 7.46 -6.28
C LEU A 826 -11.02 6.22 -6.60
N ALA A 827 -10.39 5.12 -7.00
CA ALA A 827 -11.05 3.85 -7.28
C ALA A 827 -11.75 3.29 -6.02
N ILE A 828 -11.07 3.29 -4.86
CA ILE A 828 -11.66 2.84 -3.59
C ILE A 828 -12.91 3.66 -3.26
N ILE A 829 -12.85 4.99 -3.39
CA ILE A 829 -13.99 5.88 -3.11
C ILE A 829 -15.15 5.63 -4.10
N PHE A 830 -14.82 5.47 -5.39
CA PHE A 830 -15.80 5.18 -6.43
C PHE A 830 -16.52 3.86 -6.18
N PHE A 831 -15.79 2.76 -5.96
CA PHE A 831 -16.39 1.45 -5.71
C PHE A 831 -17.14 1.40 -4.38
N ALA A 832 -16.67 2.10 -3.34
CA ALA A 832 -17.43 2.26 -2.10
C ALA A 832 -18.80 2.94 -2.35
N GLN A 833 -18.84 3.92 -3.26
CA GLN A 833 -20.10 4.54 -3.68
C GLN A 833 -20.97 3.56 -4.49
N MET A 834 -20.40 2.74 -5.37
CA MET A 834 -21.16 1.71 -6.10
C MET A 834 -21.75 0.65 -5.19
N ILE A 835 -20.99 0.18 -4.19
CA ILE A 835 -21.48 -0.72 -3.15
C ILE A 835 -22.64 -0.07 -2.38
N GLN A 836 -22.56 1.23 -2.07
CA GLN A 836 -23.68 1.95 -1.46
C GLN A 836 -24.91 1.95 -2.38
N ARG A 837 -24.76 2.22 -3.68
CA ARG A 837 -25.89 2.17 -4.65
C ARG A 837 -26.50 0.77 -4.75
N PHE A 838 -25.68 -0.28 -4.72
CA PHE A 838 -26.15 -1.66 -4.70
C PHE A 838 -26.92 -2.00 -3.42
N ARG A 839 -26.46 -1.51 -2.26
CA ARG A 839 -27.21 -1.67 -0.99
C ARG A 839 -28.56 -0.98 -1.01
N GLU A 840 -28.66 0.17 -1.68
CA GLU A 840 -29.93 0.89 -1.88
C GLU A 840 -30.88 0.12 -2.79
N TYR A 841 -30.36 -0.52 -3.84
CA TYR A 841 -31.11 -1.44 -4.68
C TYR A 841 -31.65 -2.64 -3.87
N ILE A 842 -30.81 -3.34 -3.09
CA ILE A 842 -31.26 -4.45 -2.24
C ILE A 842 -32.35 -4.00 -1.26
N TYR A 843 -32.19 -2.80 -0.67
CA TYR A 843 -33.19 -2.24 0.23
C TYR A 843 -34.52 -1.95 -0.47
N ALA A 844 -34.47 -1.37 -1.68
CA ALA A 844 -35.65 -1.12 -2.50
C ALA A 844 -36.38 -2.42 -2.89
N THR A 845 -35.65 -3.49 -3.25
CA THR A 845 -36.24 -4.80 -3.57
C THR A 845 -36.97 -5.43 -2.38
N LYS A 846 -36.50 -5.19 -1.15
CA LYS A 846 -37.18 -5.67 0.07
C LYS A 846 -38.46 -4.91 0.40
N ASN A 847 -38.60 -3.68 -0.07
CA ASN A 847 -39.77 -2.82 0.14
C ASN A 847 -40.21 -2.17 -1.19
N PRO A 848 -40.74 -2.94 -2.16
CA PRO A 848 -40.92 -2.48 -3.55
C PRO A 848 -41.87 -1.28 -3.68
N ASN A 849 -42.91 -1.24 -2.85
CA ASN A 849 -43.93 -0.20 -2.85
C ASN A 849 -43.57 1.02 -1.99
N GLY A 850 -42.36 1.03 -1.40
CA GLY A 850 -41.88 2.12 -0.57
C GLY A 850 -41.42 3.34 -1.38
N LYS A 851 -41.34 4.47 -0.70
CA LYS A 851 -40.66 5.68 -1.16
C LYS A 851 -39.71 6.17 -0.08
N THR A 852 -38.55 6.69 -0.48
CA THR A 852 -37.66 7.44 0.41
C THR A 852 -37.56 8.87 -0.10
N GLY A 853 -38.12 9.82 0.63
CA GLY A 853 -38.28 11.19 0.13
C GLY A 853 -39.11 11.15 -1.16
N GLU A 854 -38.58 11.73 -2.24
CA GLU A 854 -39.21 11.73 -3.56
C GLU A 854 -38.85 10.51 -4.42
N ILE A 855 -37.93 9.65 -3.95
CA ILE A 855 -37.40 8.52 -4.74
C ILE A 855 -38.29 7.29 -4.55
N SER A 856 -38.90 6.83 -5.64
CA SER A 856 -39.63 5.57 -5.70
C SER A 856 -38.69 4.37 -5.64
N HIS A 857 -38.96 3.39 -4.78
CA HIS A 857 -38.19 2.15 -4.72
C HIS A 857 -38.33 1.34 -6.01
N GLN A 858 -39.50 1.36 -6.63
CA GLN A 858 -39.74 0.74 -7.93
C GLN A 858 -38.88 1.36 -9.05
N PHE A 859 -38.65 2.68 -8.98
CA PHE A 859 -37.75 3.37 -9.90
C PHE A 859 -36.29 2.89 -9.73
N ILE A 860 -35.84 2.70 -8.48
CA ILE A 860 -34.51 2.15 -8.18
C ILE A 860 -34.36 0.75 -8.79
N ILE A 861 -35.33 -0.14 -8.54
CA ILE A 861 -35.29 -1.53 -9.02
C ILE A 861 -35.19 -1.58 -10.55
N LYS A 862 -36.01 -0.80 -11.25
CA LYS A 862 -36.05 -0.77 -12.72
C LYS A 862 -34.78 -0.19 -13.36
N ASN A 863 -34.15 0.80 -12.71
CA ASN A 863 -33.09 1.59 -13.35
C ASN A 863 -31.68 1.28 -12.86
N PHE A 864 -31.51 0.55 -11.76
CA PHE A 864 -30.20 0.33 -11.13
C PHE A 864 -29.18 -0.27 -12.11
N HIS A 865 -29.49 -1.42 -12.73
CA HIS A 865 -28.55 -2.10 -13.63
C HIS A 865 -28.16 -1.22 -14.83
N LYS A 866 -29.13 -0.57 -15.49
CA LYS A 866 -28.86 0.34 -16.61
C LYS A 866 -27.96 1.50 -16.20
N LYS A 867 -28.28 2.18 -15.09
CA LYS A 867 -27.49 3.32 -14.60
C LYS A 867 -26.09 2.90 -14.14
N LEU A 868 -25.96 1.72 -13.52
CA LEU A 868 -24.68 1.14 -13.11
C LEU A 868 -23.80 0.87 -14.33
N ILE A 869 -24.32 0.14 -15.34
CA ILE A 869 -23.56 -0.21 -16.56
C ILE A 869 -23.08 1.06 -17.28
N VAL A 870 -23.96 2.04 -17.50
CA VAL A 870 -23.58 3.30 -18.16
C VAL A 870 -22.52 4.06 -17.35
N THR A 871 -22.62 4.06 -16.02
CA THR A 871 -21.61 4.69 -15.15
C THR A 871 -20.27 3.98 -15.29
N LEU A 872 -20.24 2.64 -15.27
CA LEU A 872 -19.01 1.85 -15.41
C LEU A 872 -18.36 2.02 -16.79
N LEU A 873 -19.15 2.01 -17.88
CA LEU A 873 -18.66 2.28 -19.24
C LEU A 873 -18.11 3.69 -19.36
N SER A 874 -18.77 4.68 -18.75
CA SER A 874 -18.26 6.06 -18.70
C SER A 874 -16.95 6.14 -17.93
N CYS A 875 -16.77 5.33 -16.88
CA CYS A 875 -15.49 5.25 -16.16
C CYS A 875 -14.36 4.70 -17.03
N CYS A 876 -14.61 3.75 -17.93
CA CYS A 876 -13.60 3.30 -18.89
C CYS A 876 -13.12 4.47 -19.78
N ILE A 877 -14.04 5.34 -20.20
CA ILE A 877 -13.68 6.55 -20.96
C ILE A 877 -12.91 7.53 -20.07
N PHE A 878 -13.46 7.90 -18.91
CA PHE A 878 -12.92 8.98 -18.09
C PHE A 878 -11.64 8.63 -17.33
N PHE A 879 -11.44 7.37 -16.95
CA PHE A 879 -10.31 6.95 -16.11
C PHE A 879 -9.30 6.07 -16.85
N ILE A 880 -9.54 5.72 -18.13
CA ILE A 880 -8.58 4.99 -18.96
C ILE A 880 -8.29 5.76 -20.24
N VAL A 881 -9.31 5.97 -21.08
CA VAL A 881 -9.11 6.60 -22.41
C VAL A 881 -8.64 8.05 -22.29
N VAL A 882 -9.35 8.89 -21.54
CA VAL A 882 -9.01 10.31 -21.38
C VAL A 882 -7.61 10.50 -20.78
N PRO A 883 -7.24 9.84 -19.65
CA PRO A 883 -5.87 9.88 -19.13
C PRO A 883 -4.83 9.40 -20.13
N ALA A 884 -5.07 8.30 -20.85
CA ALA A 884 -4.13 7.80 -21.85
C ALA A 884 -3.91 8.79 -23.00
N VAL A 885 -4.98 9.44 -23.49
CA VAL A 885 -4.89 10.46 -24.52
C VAL A 885 -4.08 11.66 -24.02
N ILE A 886 -4.40 12.21 -22.84
CA ILE A 886 -3.64 13.32 -22.25
C ILE A 886 -2.16 12.96 -22.10
N TYR A 887 -1.90 11.76 -21.59
CA TYR A 887 -0.54 11.26 -21.38
C TYR A 887 0.23 11.16 -22.68
N VAL A 888 -0.35 10.56 -23.73
CA VAL A 888 0.30 10.45 -25.06
C VAL A 888 0.52 11.82 -25.69
N LEU A 889 -0.47 12.72 -25.63
CA LEU A 889 -0.35 14.07 -26.20
C LEU A 889 0.72 14.92 -25.53
N SER A 890 1.00 14.69 -24.24
CA SER A 890 2.09 15.40 -23.54
C SER A 890 3.49 15.07 -24.11
N TYR A 891 3.65 13.97 -24.86
CA TYR A 891 4.93 13.65 -25.50
C TYR A 891 5.15 14.34 -26.85
N ILE A 892 4.22 15.19 -27.33
CA ILE A 892 4.38 15.92 -28.60
C ILE A 892 5.64 16.81 -28.61
N PRO A 893 5.89 17.67 -27.62
CA PRO A 893 7.11 18.50 -27.58
C PRO A 893 8.35 17.73 -27.10
N PHE A 894 8.20 16.48 -26.65
CA PHE A 894 9.32 15.69 -26.13
C PHE A 894 10.17 15.12 -27.27
N ASN A 895 11.45 15.48 -27.29
CA ASN A 895 12.43 14.98 -28.24
C ASN A 895 13.43 14.04 -27.55
N ASP A 896 13.46 12.77 -27.95
CA ASP A 896 14.40 11.76 -27.45
C ASP A 896 15.62 11.58 -28.38
N GLY A 897 15.83 12.48 -29.35
CA GLY A 897 16.91 12.42 -30.32
C GLY A 897 16.70 11.37 -31.42
N THR A 898 15.47 10.84 -31.57
CA THR A 898 15.15 9.81 -32.55
C THR A 898 13.94 10.17 -33.42
N ASP A 899 13.88 9.59 -34.61
CA ASP A 899 12.75 9.73 -35.55
C ASP A 899 11.55 8.81 -35.24
N ARG A 900 11.45 8.32 -34.00
CA ARG A 900 10.36 7.44 -33.57
C ARG A 900 9.00 8.12 -33.69
N THR A 901 7.97 7.32 -33.99
CA THR A 901 6.57 7.78 -33.91
C THR A 901 6.18 8.13 -32.47
N LEU A 902 5.17 8.99 -32.28
CA LEU A 902 4.72 9.43 -30.94
C LEU A 902 4.46 8.26 -29.97
N ILE A 903 3.78 7.21 -30.43
CA ILE A 903 3.48 6.04 -29.59
C ILE A 903 4.75 5.28 -29.21
N GLN A 904 5.69 5.11 -30.14
CA GLN A 904 6.98 4.49 -29.85
C GLN A 904 7.77 5.31 -28.83
N LYS A 905 7.81 6.65 -28.99
CA LYS A 905 8.45 7.56 -28.02
C LYS A 905 7.86 7.38 -26.62
N VAL A 906 6.53 7.33 -26.49
CA VAL A 906 5.87 7.11 -25.19
C VAL A 906 6.29 5.77 -24.58
N ILE A 907 6.27 4.68 -25.35
CA ILE A 907 6.62 3.33 -24.89
C ILE A 907 8.08 3.27 -24.42
N GLU A 908 9.00 3.78 -25.24
CA GLU A 908 10.42 3.80 -24.90
C GLU A 908 10.70 4.69 -23.69
N ALA A 909 10.06 5.86 -23.60
CA ALA A 909 10.15 6.69 -22.40
C ALA A 909 9.64 5.96 -21.14
N GLN A 910 8.58 5.15 -21.23
CA GLN A 910 8.12 4.36 -20.08
C GLN A 910 9.16 3.32 -19.64
N LYS A 911 9.80 2.64 -20.60
CA LYS A 911 10.87 1.67 -20.30
C LYS A 911 12.06 2.38 -19.65
N THR A 912 12.50 3.51 -20.20
CA THR A 912 13.60 4.31 -19.65
C THR A 912 13.29 4.78 -18.23
N MET A 913 12.12 5.38 -18.00
CA MET A 913 11.70 5.84 -16.66
C MET A 913 11.60 4.69 -15.66
N PHE A 914 11.03 3.54 -16.07
CA PHE A 914 10.89 2.38 -15.20
C PHE A 914 12.26 1.79 -14.85
N ASN A 915 13.14 1.65 -15.84
CA ASN A 915 14.50 1.15 -15.62
C ASN A 915 15.26 2.10 -14.70
N TYR A 916 15.26 3.42 -14.99
CA TYR A 916 15.90 4.42 -14.14
C TYR A 916 15.43 4.32 -12.69
N HIS A 917 14.11 4.34 -12.44
CA HIS A 917 13.59 4.29 -11.06
C HIS A 917 13.75 2.94 -10.36
N SER A 918 13.82 1.83 -11.10
CA SER A 918 13.97 0.49 -10.51
C SER A 918 15.43 0.14 -10.21
N THR A 919 16.38 0.67 -10.98
CA THR A 919 17.82 0.39 -10.82
C THR A 919 18.60 1.51 -10.13
N LEU A 920 17.98 2.66 -9.84
CA LEU A 920 18.65 3.77 -9.14
C LEU A 920 19.16 3.35 -7.75
N ASN A 921 20.47 3.13 -7.68
CA ASN A 921 21.21 2.89 -6.45
C ASN A 921 22.20 4.03 -6.23
N ALA A 922 21.73 5.09 -5.56
CA ALA A 922 22.51 6.28 -5.26
C ALA A 922 22.35 6.66 -3.79
N THR A 923 23.39 7.24 -3.21
CA THR A 923 23.32 7.90 -1.90
C THR A 923 23.25 9.41 -2.12
N HIS A 924 22.52 10.11 -1.26
CA HIS A 924 22.49 11.57 -1.28
C HIS A 924 22.47 12.09 0.16
N PRO A 925 23.32 13.07 0.53
CA PRO A 925 23.40 13.59 1.89
C PRO A 925 22.05 14.06 2.44
N TYR A 926 21.20 14.65 1.61
CA TYR A 926 19.88 15.15 2.02
C TYR A 926 18.72 14.15 1.80
N GLY A 927 19.02 12.90 1.45
CA GLY A 927 18.01 11.84 1.32
C GLY A 927 17.33 11.52 2.66
N SER A 928 16.01 11.28 2.64
CA SER A 928 15.22 10.93 3.83
C SER A 928 14.25 9.79 3.55
N LYS A 929 13.83 9.06 4.60
CA LYS A 929 12.91 7.92 4.49
C LYS A 929 11.45 8.35 4.73
N TRP A 930 10.51 7.61 4.16
CA TRP A 930 9.07 7.92 4.23
C TRP A 930 8.53 8.14 5.66
N TYR A 931 9.04 7.41 6.66
CA TYR A 931 8.60 7.55 8.06
C TYR A 931 9.17 8.80 8.75
N GLN A 932 10.23 9.40 8.19
CA GLN A 932 10.83 10.63 8.69
C GLN A 932 10.06 11.88 8.27
N TRP A 933 9.25 11.81 7.20
CA TRP A 933 8.59 12.98 6.64
C TRP A 933 7.54 13.59 7.58
N PRO A 934 6.57 12.85 8.17
CA PRO A 934 5.53 13.47 9.00
C PRO A 934 6.05 14.20 10.23
N ILE A 935 7.19 13.75 10.77
CA ILE A 935 7.88 14.40 11.90
C ILE A 935 8.92 15.43 11.45
N MET A 936 9.20 15.51 10.14
CA MET A 936 10.18 16.40 9.51
C MET A 936 11.59 16.19 10.05
N TYR A 937 11.98 14.93 10.29
CA TYR A 937 13.26 14.64 10.91
C TYR A 937 14.44 15.12 10.05
N ARG A 938 14.34 15.00 8.72
CA ARG A 938 15.38 15.47 7.81
C ARG A 938 14.77 16.28 6.65
N PRO A 939 14.82 17.62 6.73
CA PRO A 939 14.52 18.51 5.62
C PRO A 939 15.46 18.29 4.43
N ILE A 940 15.09 18.84 3.28
CA ILE A 940 15.97 18.94 2.11
C ILE A 940 16.38 20.39 1.89
N TRP A 941 17.65 20.59 1.53
CA TRP A 941 18.23 21.89 1.29
C TRP A 941 18.35 22.14 -0.21
N TYR A 942 17.73 23.21 -0.71
CA TYR A 942 17.65 23.56 -2.14
C TYR A 942 18.69 24.59 -2.56
N TYR A 943 19.02 25.53 -1.67
CA TYR A 943 19.93 26.62 -1.98
C TYR A 943 20.77 26.98 -0.76
N SER A 944 22.02 27.36 -1.00
CA SER A 944 22.96 27.90 -0.03
C SER A 944 23.68 29.10 -0.62
N GLY A 945 23.82 30.18 0.15
CA GLY A 945 24.60 31.35 -0.22
C GLY A 945 25.41 31.89 0.96
N VAL A 946 26.62 32.37 0.66
CA VAL A 946 27.50 33.06 1.62
C VAL A 946 27.51 34.55 1.28
N VAL A 947 27.03 35.38 2.22
CA VAL A 947 27.06 36.84 2.07
C VAL A 947 28.23 37.44 2.86
N SER A 948 28.42 36.98 4.09
CA SER A 948 29.57 37.30 4.94
C SER A 948 29.76 36.19 5.97
N ASP A 949 30.75 36.31 6.85
CA ASP A 949 31.00 35.34 7.93
C ASP A 949 29.82 35.16 8.89
N THR A 950 28.98 36.20 9.03
CA THR A 950 27.85 36.20 9.97
C THR A 950 26.49 36.10 9.29
N VAL A 951 26.40 36.43 7.99
CA VAL A 951 25.17 36.45 7.20
C VAL A 951 25.24 35.41 6.09
N ARG A 952 24.21 34.55 6.04
CA ARG A 952 24.09 33.48 5.05
C ARG A 952 22.68 33.47 4.46
N GLU A 953 22.53 32.81 3.34
CA GLU A 953 21.26 32.56 2.66
C GLU A 953 21.01 31.06 2.56
N GLY A 954 19.75 30.65 2.57
CA GLY A 954 19.40 29.27 2.30
C GLY A 954 17.92 29.04 2.12
N ILE A 955 17.58 28.02 1.33
CA ILE A 955 16.22 27.56 1.10
C ILE A 955 16.13 26.11 1.54
N SER A 956 15.31 25.83 2.55
CA SER A 956 15.07 24.47 3.05
C SER A 956 13.59 24.10 2.94
N ALA A 957 13.29 22.94 2.36
CA ALA A 957 11.93 22.45 2.16
C ALA A 957 11.56 21.39 3.21
N PHE A 958 10.56 21.71 4.02
CA PHE A 958 9.94 20.86 5.03
C PHE A 958 8.56 21.44 5.39
N GLY A 959 7.82 20.82 6.31
CA GLY A 959 6.49 21.28 6.68
C GLY A 959 6.44 22.36 7.76
N ASN A 960 5.27 22.97 7.94
CA ASN A 960 5.02 23.77 9.13
C ASN A 960 4.77 22.82 10.34
N PRO A 961 5.53 22.92 11.45
CA PRO A 961 5.34 22.07 12.63
C PRO A 961 3.91 22.07 13.18
N LEU A 962 3.21 23.21 13.14
CA LEU A 962 1.80 23.32 13.56
C LEU A 962 0.82 22.72 12.54
N VAL A 963 1.28 22.28 11.38
CA VAL A 963 0.44 21.58 10.41
C VAL A 963 0.75 20.09 10.41
N TRP A 964 2.04 19.74 10.30
CA TRP A 964 2.47 18.35 10.09
C TRP A 964 2.39 17.52 11.37
N TRP A 965 2.87 18.05 12.50
CA TRP A 965 2.80 17.31 13.77
C TRP A 965 1.38 17.19 14.28
N ALA A 966 0.52 18.18 14.04
CA ALA A 966 -0.92 18.06 14.30
C ALA A 966 -1.61 17.08 13.34
N GLY A 967 -1.07 16.91 12.14
CA GLY A 967 -1.48 15.90 11.17
C GLY A 967 -1.42 14.47 11.69
N ILE A 968 -0.43 14.13 12.52
CA ILE A 968 -0.24 12.80 13.09
C ILE A 968 -1.43 12.38 13.99
N PRO A 969 -1.75 13.08 15.10
CA PRO A 969 -2.91 12.75 15.92
C PRO A 969 -4.23 13.00 15.18
N ALA A 970 -4.29 13.96 14.24
CA ALA A 970 -5.47 14.14 13.40
C ALA A 970 -5.75 12.90 12.54
N PHE A 971 -4.71 12.28 11.95
CA PHE A 971 -4.86 11.04 11.19
C PHE A 971 -5.28 9.86 12.07
N VAL A 972 -4.68 9.71 13.26
CA VAL A 972 -5.12 8.69 14.23
C VAL A 972 -6.58 8.90 14.62
N TYR A 973 -7.00 10.15 14.83
CA TYR A 973 -8.40 10.50 15.08
C TYR A 973 -9.30 10.18 13.88
N MET A 974 -8.84 10.37 12.63
CA MET A 974 -9.58 9.95 11.44
C MET A 974 -9.81 8.44 11.45
N LEU A 975 -8.78 7.64 11.74
CA LEU A 975 -8.92 6.18 11.84
C LEU A 975 -9.93 5.78 12.92
N TYR A 976 -9.88 6.42 14.09
CA TYR A 976 -10.91 6.23 15.12
C TYR A 976 -12.31 6.56 14.60
N LEU A 977 -12.49 7.69 13.91
CA LEU A 977 -13.79 8.06 13.34
C LEU A 977 -14.25 7.07 12.26
N VAL A 978 -13.35 6.52 11.46
CA VAL A 978 -13.65 5.49 10.45
C VAL A 978 -14.13 4.21 11.13
N PHE A 979 -13.35 3.64 12.03
CA PHE A 979 -13.62 2.31 12.59
C PHE A 979 -14.66 2.34 13.72
N ALA A 980 -14.59 3.31 14.63
CA ALA A 980 -15.47 3.39 15.79
C ALA A 980 -16.78 4.13 15.50
N LYS A 981 -16.76 5.15 14.62
CA LYS A 981 -17.94 6.00 14.33
C LYS A 981 -18.50 5.81 12.91
N LYS A 982 -17.85 5.01 12.05
CA LYS A 982 -18.27 4.78 10.65
C LYS A 982 -18.41 6.09 9.87
N ASP A 983 -17.55 7.06 10.18
CA ASP A 983 -17.57 8.38 9.58
C ASP A 983 -17.01 8.34 8.15
N ARG A 984 -17.88 8.61 7.17
CA ARG A 984 -17.50 8.58 5.75
C ARG A 984 -16.64 9.76 5.32
N LYS A 985 -16.75 10.90 6.01
CA LYS A 985 -15.90 12.06 5.73
C LYS A 985 -14.47 11.76 6.15
N ALA A 986 -14.30 11.17 7.33
CA ALA A 986 -12.99 10.68 7.80
C ALA A 986 -12.45 9.60 6.83
N ALA A 987 -13.28 8.66 6.39
CA ALA A 987 -12.86 7.62 5.45
C ALA A 987 -12.36 8.22 4.12
N PHE A 988 -13.06 9.22 3.58
CA PHE A 988 -12.63 9.92 2.36
C PHE A 988 -11.24 10.55 2.53
N LEU A 989 -11.02 11.28 3.63
CA LEU A 989 -9.73 11.94 3.91
C LEU A 989 -8.61 10.93 4.15
N SER A 990 -8.86 9.87 4.93
CA SER A 990 -7.87 8.81 5.19
C SER A 990 -7.47 8.07 3.92
N VAL A 991 -8.41 7.77 3.02
CA VAL A 991 -8.11 7.12 1.74
C VAL A 991 -7.30 8.06 0.84
N GLY A 992 -7.67 9.35 0.78
CA GLY A 992 -6.90 10.35 0.03
C GLY A 992 -5.47 10.47 0.52
N TYR A 993 -5.27 10.67 1.82
CA TYR A 993 -3.96 10.75 2.45
C TYR A 993 -3.12 9.48 2.24
N LEU A 994 -3.68 8.30 2.53
CA LEU A 994 -2.96 7.04 2.38
C LEU A 994 -2.63 6.72 0.92
N SER A 995 -3.45 7.15 -0.03
CA SER A 995 -3.14 6.98 -1.45
C SER A 995 -1.84 7.67 -1.84
N GLN A 996 -1.53 8.83 -1.24
CA GLN A 996 -0.30 9.57 -1.52
C GLN A 996 0.88 9.11 -0.67
N TYR A 997 0.61 8.68 0.56
CA TYR A 997 1.67 8.35 1.51
C TYR A 997 2.12 6.88 1.50
N ALA A 998 1.19 5.94 1.44
CA ALA A 998 1.48 4.51 1.58
C ALA A 998 2.38 3.90 0.47
N PRO A 999 2.31 4.34 -0.81
CA PRO A 999 3.19 3.79 -1.85
C PRO A 999 4.69 3.94 -1.55
N TRP A 1000 5.06 5.02 -0.86
CA TRP A 1000 6.45 5.30 -0.49
C TRP A 1000 7.04 4.29 0.49
N PHE A 1001 6.22 3.49 1.18
CA PHE A 1001 6.69 2.53 2.18
C PHE A 1001 7.56 1.42 1.58
N LYS A 1002 7.51 1.26 0.25
CA LYS A 1002 8.22 0.22 -0.50
C LYS A 1002 9.27 0.75 -1.47
N VAL A 1003 9.39 2.08 -1.59
CA VAL A 1003 10.41 2.69 -2.45
C VAL A 1003 11.75 2.62 -1.73
N THR A 1004 12.68 1.84 -2.28
CA THR A 1004 14.00 1.57 -1.67
C THR A 1004 15.09 2.53 -2.14
N ARG A 1005 14.93 3.11 -3.34
CA ARG A 1005 15.84 4.13 -3.90
C ARG A 1005 15.91 5.37 -2.99
N VAL A 1006 16.89 6.22 -3.26
CA VAL A 1006 16.99 7.53 -2.61
C VAL A 1006 15.72 8.35 -2.90
N VAL A 1007 15.13 8.89 -1.83
CA VAL A 1007 13.94 9.72 -1.86
C VAL A 1007 14.08 10.86 -0.86
N PHE A 1008 13.22 11.85 -0.99
CA PHE A 1008 13.31 13.14 -0.31
C PHE A 1008 11.98 13.55 0.30
N ILE A 1009 12.00 14.48 1.27
CA ILE A 1009 10.82 14.91 2.02
C ILE A 1009 9.75 15.58 1.15
N TYR A 1010 10.13 16.24 0.05
CA TYR A 1010 9.18 16.87 -0.88
C TYR A 1010 8.20 15.88 -1.52
N HIS A 1011 8.52 14.58 -1.56
CA HIS A 1011 7.59 13.55 -2.01
C HIS A 1011 6.32 13.44 -1.14
N TYR A 1012 6.37 14.00 0.07
CA TYR A 1012 5.20 14.11 0.95
C TYR A 1012 4.28 15.28 0.59
N PHE A 1013 4.70 16.21 -0.28
CA PHE A 1013 3.94 17.41 -0.63
C PHE A 1013 2.50 17.12 -1.11
N PRO A 1014 2.22 16.13 -1.99
CA PRO A 1014 0.85 15.77 -2.37
C PRO A 1014 -0.05 15.31 -1.20
N SER A 1015 0.55 14.94 -0.06
CA SER A 1015 -0.19 14.55 1.15
C SER A 1015 -0.65 15.76 1.98
N VAL A 1016 0.02 16.91 1.86
CA VAL A 1016 -0.21 18.12 2.67
C VAL A 1016 -1.64 18.67 2.56
N PRO A 1017 -2.29 18.72 1.38
CA PRO A 1017 -3.70 19.12 1.27
C PRO A 1017 -4.64 18.23 2.10
N PHE A 1018 -4.36 16.93 2.23
CA PHE A 1018 -5.17 16.03 3.04
C PHE A 1018 -4.88 16.22 4.54
N VAL A 1019 -3.62 16.41 4.91
CA VAL A 1019 -3.21 16.68 6.29
C VAL A 1019 -3.93 17.91 6.84
N THR A 1020 -3.91 19.02 6.10
CA THR A 1020 -4.57 20.27 6.51
C THR A 1020 -6.08 20.11 6.69
N VAL A 1021 -6.75 19.41 5.78
CA VAL A 1021 -8.20 19.16 5.91
C VAL A 1021 -8.52 18.17 7.03
N MET A 1022 -7.64 17.20 7.34
CA MET A 1022 -7.80 16.32 8.51
C MET A 1022 -7.67 17.10 9.83
N VAL A 1023 -6.72 18.02 9.92
CA VAL A 1023 -6.57 18.94 11.07
C VAL A 1023 -7.82 19.81 11.18
N GLY A 1024 -8.27 20.42 10.07
CA GLY A 1024 -9.49 21.21 10.01
C GLY A 1024 -10.74 20.42 10.42
N TYR A 1025 -10.86 19.15 10.00
CA TYR A 1025 -11.99 18.30 10.40
C TYR A 1025 -11.95 17.94 11.89
N SER A 1026 -10.76 17.74 12.44
CA SER A 1026 -10.57 17.51 13.88
C SER A 1026 -11.01 18.74 14.69
N MET A 1027 -10.58 19.94 14.29
CA MET A 1027 -11.00 21.21 14.91
C MET A 1027 -12.50 21.44 14.76
N TYR A 1028 -13.06 21.20 13.57
CA TYR A 1028 -14.50 21.32 13.32
C TYR A 1028 -15.33 20.46 14.30
N ARG A 1029 -14.92 19.20 14.48
CA ARG A 1029 -15.59 18.26 15.39
C ARG A 1029 -15.43 18.66 16.85
N LEU A 1030 -14.25 19.15 17.24
CA LEU A 1030 -13.99 19.65 18.58
C LEU A 1030 -14.87 20.86 18.90
N VAL A 1031 -14.93 21.85 18.00
CA VAL A 1031 -15.76 23.06 18.17
C VAL A 1031 -17.25 22.72 18.19
N LYS A 1032 -17.68 21.74 17.39
CA LYS A 1032 -19.07 21.27 17.45
C LYS A 1032 -19.43 20.67 18.82
N LYS A 1033 -18.48 20.05 19.52
CA LYS A 1033 -18.66 19.53 20.88
C LYS A 1033 -18.51 20.62 21.94
N TYR A 1034 -17.55 21.52 21.76
CA TYR A 1034 -17.23 22.61 22.68
C TYR A 1034 -17.18 23.95 21.91
N PRO A 1035 -18.30 24.67 21.76
CA PRO A 1035 -18.36 25.87 20.93
C PRO A 1035 -17.36 26.97 21.31
N LYS A 1036 -17.05 27.10 22.60
CA LYS A 1036 -16.01 28.02 23.12
C LYS A 1036 -14.62 27.75 22.54
N ALA A 1037 -14.36 26.55 22.00
CA ALA A 1037 -13.07 26.20 21.42
C ALA A 1037 -12.79 26.89 20.07
N LYS A 1038 -13.81 27.51 19.44
CA LYS A 1038 -13.67 28.18 18.14
C LYS A 1038 -12.56 29.24 18.14
N LYS A 1039 -12.43 30.03 19.21
CA LYS A 1039 -11.38 31.05 19.34
C LYS A 1039 -9.98 30.45 19.28
N TYR A 1040 -9.78 29.26 19.86
CA TYR A 1040 -8.48 28.58 19.83
C TYR A 1040 -8.11 28.08 18.44
N ALA A 1041 -9.08 27.77 17.58
CA ALA A 1041 -8.80 27.42 16.19
C ALA A 1041 -8.24 28.62 15.39
N TYR A 1042 -8.76 29.83 15.64
CA TYR A 1042 -8.20 31.04 15.03
C TYR A 1042 -6.83 31.40 15.60
N ILE A 1043 -6.65 31.30 16.92
CA ILE A 1043 -5.34 31.49 17.56
C ILE A 1043 -4.32 30.49 16.97
N TYR A 1044 -4.72 29.23 16.79
CA TYR A 1044 -3.86 28.21 16.19
C TYR A 1044 -3.45 28.55 14.76
N ALA A 1045 -4.40 29.01 13.93
CA ALA A 1045 -4.10 29.48 12.58
C ALA A 1045 -3.15 30.69 12.60
N ALA A 1046 -3.38 31.65 13.50
CA ALA A 1046 -2.49 32.82 13.66
C ALA A 1046 -1.08 32.41 14.11
N LEU A 1047 -0.94 31.42 14.99
CA LEU A 1047 0.36 30.87 15.39
C LEU A 1047 1.06 30.17 14.22
N ALA A 1048 0.34 29.46 13.36
CA ALA A 1048 0.91 28.87 12.15
C ALA A 1048 1.46 29.93 11.18
N VAL A 1049 0.75 31.06 11.03
CA VAL A 1049 1.23 32.23 10.25
C VAL A 1049 2.43 32.90 10.93
N GLY A 1050 2.40 33.06 12.26
CA GLY A 1050 3.54 33.60 13.01
C GLY A 1050 4.80 32.74 12.87
N LEU A 1051 4.63 31.41 12.89
CA LEU A 1051 5.73 30.47 12.67
C LEU A 1051 6.25 30.54 11.23
N PHE A 1052 5.36 30.71 10.25
CA PHE A 1052 5.77 30.98 8.87
C PHE A 1052 6.61 32.26 8.75
N ALA A 1053 6.20 33.35 9.39
CA ALA A 1053 6.97 34.59 9.41
C ALA A 1053 8.34 34.41 10.07
N MET A 1054 8.41 33.67 11.17
CA MET A 1054 9.65 33.36 11.89
C MET A 1054 10.64 32.57 11.02
N PHE A 1055 10.16 31.60 10.24
CA PHE A 1055 10.98 30.77 9.34
C PHE A 1055 11.15 31.36 7.95
N TYR A 1056 10.47 32.47 7.61
CA TYR A 1056 10.47 33.05 6.26
C TYR A 1056 11.86 33.22 5.64
N PRO A 1057 12.93 33.66 6.36
CA PRO A 1057 14.25 33.80 5.75
C PRO A 1057 14.79 32.50 5.16
N VAL A 1058 14.68 31.38 5.88
CA VAL A 1058 15.18 30.05 5.46
C VAL A 1058 14.23 29.30 4.51
N LEU A 1059 13.04 29.85 4.27
CA LEU A 1059 12.08 29.36 3.28
C LEU A 1059 12.15 30.16 1.97
N SER A 1060 12.47 31.46 2.06
CA SER A 1060 12.48 32.37 0.92
C SER A 1060 13.87 32.54 0.30
N GLY A 1061 14.94 32.21 1.04
CA GLY A 1061 16.32 32.49 0.66
C GLY A 1061 16.76 33.91 1.00
N THR A 1062 16.02 34.64 1.84
CA THR A 1062 16.40 35.98 2.28
C THR A 1062 17.64 35.90 3.20
N PRO A 1063 18.65 36.79 3.04
CA PRO A 1063 19.81 36.85 3.93
C PRO A 1063 19.41 36.93 5.41
N THR A 1064 20.04 36.12 6.25
CA THR A 1064 19.83 36.15 7.70
C THR A 1064 21.11 35.77 8.45
N THR A 1065 21.17 36.14 9.73
CA THR A 1065 22.32 35.83 10.56
C THR A 1065 22.35 34.34 10.93
N VAL A 1066 23.55 33.76 10.93
CA VAL A 1066 23.78 32.37 11.38
C VAL A 1066 23.34 32.20 12.83
N HIS A 1067 23.54 33.22 13.66
CA HIS A 1067 23.13 33.22 15.07
C HIS A 1067 21.61 33.05 15.23
N TYR A 1068 20.80 33.78 14.45
CA TYR A 1068 19.34 33.68 14.51
C TYR A 1068 18.88 32.25 14.19
N VAL A 1069 19.41 31.66 13.12
CA VAL A 1069 19.00 30.31 12.69
C VAL A 1069 19.44 29.23 13.66
N LYS A 1070 20.70 29.26 14.13
CA LYS A 1070 21.22 28.30 15.11
C LYS A 1070 20.47 28.37 16.44
N THR A 1071 20.13 29.57 16.90
CA THR A 1071 19.52 29.77 18.24
C THR A 1071 18.01 29.52 18.24
N TYR A 1072 17.29 29.95 17.20
CA TYR A 1072 15.82 29.98 17.23
C TYR A 1072 15.12 29.04 16.25
N LEU A 1073 15.75 28.71 15.10
CA LEU A 1073 15.09 27.94 14.03
C LEU A 1073 15.52 26.48 13.98
N LYS A 1074 16.75 26.16 14.39
CA LYS A 1074 17.29 24.80 14.33
C LYS A 1074 16.77 23.93 15.49
N TRP A 1075 15.53 23.45 15.38
CA TRP A 1075 14.87 22.66 16.43
C TRP A 1075 15.34 21.21 16.51
N PHE A 1076 15.84 20.66 15.40
CA PHE A 1076 16.53 19.38 15.36
C PHE A 1076 17.94 19.57 14.80
N GLU A 1077 18.90 18.78 15.31
CA GLU A 1077 20.26 18.82 14.78
C GLU A 1077 20.36 18.44 13.30
N SER A 1078 19.43 17.60 12.84
CA SER A 1078 19.29 17.16 11.46
C SER A 1078 18.66 18.21 10.53
N TRP A 1079 18.20 19.36 11.04
CA TRP A 1079 17.63 20.43 10.21
C TRP A 1079 18.73 21.23 9.52
N VAL A 1080 18.76 21.06 8.20
CA VAL A 1080 19.65 21.76 7.27
C VAL A 1080 18.95 23.02 6.75
N LEU A 1081 19.21 24.15 7.41
CA LEU A 1081 18.55 25.43 7.12
C LEU A 1081 19.48 26.46 6.47
N LEU A 1082 20.75 26.50 6.89
CA LEU A 1082 21.80 27.36 6.36
C LEU A 1082 23.15 26.64 6.40
N GLN A 1083 24.11 27.12 5.60
CA GLN A 1083 25.50 26.75 5.72
C GLN A 1083 26.08 27.35 6.99
N THR A 1084 26.51 26.51 7.92
CA THR A 1084 27.03 26.96 9.22
C THR A 1084 28.53 26.81 9.40
N TRP A 1085 29.22 26.32 8.36
CA TRP A 1085 30.66 26.18 8.26
C TRP A 1085 31.23 27.19 7.27
#